data_AF-A0A9Q6VLB8-F1
#
_entry.id   AF-A0A9Q6VLB8-F1
#
_cell.length_a   1.000
_cell.length_b   1.000
_cell.length_c   1.000
_cell.angle_alpha   90.00
_cell.angle_beta   90.00
_cell.angle_gamma   90.00
#
_symmetry.space_group_name_H-M   'P 1'
#
loop_
_entity.id
_entity.type
_entity.pdbx_description
1 polymer ?
#
loop_
_entity_poly.entity_id
_entity_poly.type
_entity_poly.pdbx_seq_one_letter_code
_entity_poly.pdbx_strand_id
1 'polypeptide(L)'
;MRVDLDAEEVRLESLPRFQSAAVQARQLYQLGVALALLALLAWALAFFIGLFSSESLWPVLLGNNAAAMLVLAAGAQSAFWVADWRNGALNPPPPAIAAAPDEQVRGIEGFNQRVDAGAKRLLVTIGAPVLWLTGVSGAAWWSVQHTWNLALPGLALGTWGSVAAGIAVLLAFALLVFERYLTQQQPGQWPEARLLAPLVRVPILTLLLSAVCLIFSSDDAVWPARLAVLTGLLPAAVAIELILRALAALFSPRRDRLEPRMIGQSFVAGMLRWPPQPLLALQSELHNRFGIDLRQIWAFTYMRKAFLPVLAVVAAVGWVLSGVNEIPLQGRGIYERFGEPVAVLGPGLHAGLPWPLGRVLAVENGVVHELATSTESTVDPLLTPADALPPLTANRLWDATHVNDKSQVIASGSGDKQGFQIVNMDVRFVYRIGLGDRAAIAATYHSADVPTLIRSTASRILVHDFASRTLDGVLGEQRSALADDIGRAVQADLDALDSGVEILATVVEAIHPPAGAANAYHGVQAAQISAQALIARERGAASEQTNVAQLQASVALDQAHALAREVNATAQTADLRFGAEQKAYASAGHAFLLEQYLSQLSLGLNNAKLLILDHRLGGSSAPTLDLRSFTLPADPVAPRKAAQ
;
A
#
# COMPACT_ATOMS: atom_id res chain seq x y z
N MET A 1 -51.36 44.31 11.82
CA MET A 1 -52.39 45.00 10.99
C MET A 1 -51.67 45.61 9.81
N ARG A 2 -52.03 45.21 8.58
CA ARG A 2 -51.46 45.78 7.35
C ARG A 2 -52.06 47.16 7.11
N VAL A 3 -51.28 48.10 6.57
CA VAL A 3 -51.81 49.38 6.10
C VAL A 3 -52.22 49.24 4.64
N ASP A 4 -53.45 49.64 4.34
CA ASP A 4 -53.96 49.81 2.97
C ASP A 4 -53.97 51.31 2.67
N LEU A 5 -53.25 51.74 1.64
CA LEU A 5 -53.17 53.16 1.26
C LEU A 5 -54.47 53.67 0.63
N ASP A 6 -55.39 52.77 0.25
CA ASP A 6 -56.71 53.11 -0.31
C ASP A 6 -57.81 53.25 0.77
N ALA A 7 -57.54 52.90 2.02
CA ALA A 7 -58.49 53.03 3.13
C ALA A 7 -58.33 54.38 3.85
N GLU A 8 -59.44 55.10 4.08
CA GLU A 8 -59.47 56.45 4.69
C GLU A 8 -58.79 56.54 6.09
N GLU A 9 -58.05 57.64 6.27
CA GLU A 9 -57.56 58.25 7.53
C GLU A 9 -56.52 57.51 8.41
N VAL A 10 -55.55 56.79 7.85
CA VAL A 10 -54.32 56.47 8.61
C VAL A 10 -53.22 57.49 8.32
N ARG A 11 -52.93 58.39 9.27
CA ARG A 11 -51.74 59.27 9.18
C ARG A 11 -50.49 58.40 9.25
N LEU A 12 -49.87 58.11 8.10
CA LEU A 12 -48.67 57.26 8.00
C LEU A 12 -47.53 57.77 8.91
N GLU A 13 -47.43 59.10 9.06
CA GLU A 13 -46.49 59.76 9.96
C GLU A 13 -46.68 59.44 11.44
N SER A 14 -47.88 59.00 11.86
CA SER A 14 -48.15 58.61 13.26
C SER A 14 -47.65 57.21 13.60
N LEU A 15 -47.25 56.41 12.60
CA LEU A 15 -46.80 55.05 12.79
C LEU A 15 -45.26 55.00 12.89
N PRO A 16 -44.69 54.55 14.04
CA PRO A 16 -43.25 54.58 14.26
C PRO A 16 -42.46 53.69 13.28
N ARG A 17 -43.09 52.63 12.74
CA ARG A 17 -42.51 51.77 11.69
C ARG A 17 -42.36 52.44 10.30
N PHE A 18 -43.08 53.53 10.03
CA PHE A 18 -42.94 54.30 8.79
C PHE A 18 -41.89 55.42 8.95
N GLN A 19 -41.83 56.06 10.13
CA GLN A 19 -40.79 57.07 10.43
C GLN A 19 -39.37 56.48 10.40
N SER A 20 -39.19 55.26 10.91
CA SER A 20 -37.90 54.58 10.98
C SER A 20 -37.55 53.76 9.72
N ALA A 21 -38.44 53.73 8.72
CA ALA A 21 -38.31 52.87 7.53
C ALA A 21 -37.04 53.15 6.71
N ALA A 22 -36.65 54.42 6.54
CA ALA A 22 -35.44 54.79 5.81
C ALA A 22 -34.15 54.27 6.47
N VAL A 23 -34.07 54.38 7.80
CA VAL A 23 -32.92 53.89 8.58
C VAL A 23 -32.89 52.36 8.56
N GLN A 24 -34.03 51.71 8.74
CA GLN A 24 -34.17 50.25 8.68
C GLN A 24 -33.79 49.69 7.30
N ALA A 25 -34.26 50.32 6.22
CA ALA A 25 -33.91 49.93 4.85
C ALA A 25 -32.39 50.02 4.63
N ARG A 26 -31.76 51.12 5.05
CA ARG A 26 -30.30 51.28 4.93
C ARG A 26 -29.52 50.22 5.71
N GLN A 27 -29.92 49.94 6.95
CA GLN A 27 -29.29 48.92 7.79
C GLN A 27 -29.44 47.51 7.20
N LEU A 28 -30.63 47.16 6.72
CA LEU A 28 -30.91 45.86 6.10
C LEU A 28 -30.16 45.66 4.79
N TYR A 29 -30.04 46.72 3.98
CA TYR A 29 -29.25 46.68 2.76
C TYR A 29 -27.75 46.47 3.06
N GLN A 30 -27.19 47.26 3.99
CA GLN A 30 -25.79 47.12 4.42
C GLN A 30 -25.50 45.73 4.99
N LEU A 31 -26.41 45.19 5.80
CA LEU A 31 -26.29 43.84 6.35
C LEU A 31 -26.34 42.76 5.25
N GLY A 32 -27.26 42.88 4.29
CA GLY A 32 -27.33 41.97 3.15
C GLY A 32 -26.05 41.96 2.32
N VAL A 33 -25.49 43.15 2.05
CA VAL A 33 -24.21 43.29 1.32
C VAL A 33 -23.05 42.72 2.13
N ALA A 34 -22.95 43.02 3.43
CA ALA A 34 -21.88 42.50 4.28
C ALA A 34 -21.89 40.97 4.36
N LEU A 35 -23.07 40.36 4.50
CA LEU A 35 -23.22 38.90 4.52
C LEU A 35 -22.89 38.27 3.16
N ALA A 36 -23.28 38.90 2.05
CA ALA A 36 -22.92 38.43 0.71
C ALA A 36 -21.40 38.50 0.46
N LEU A 37 -20.73 39.56 0.92
CA LEU A 37 -19.27 39.69 0.83
C LEU A 37 -18.55 38.62 1.67
N LEU A 38 -19.03 38.35 2.89
CA LEU A 38 -18.47 37.29 3.73
C LEU A 38 -18.67 35.90 3.12
N ALA A 39 -19.84 35.63 2.54
CA ALA A 39 -20.09 34.37 1.83
C ALA A 39 -19.18 34.21 0.60
N LEU A 40 -18.97 35.29 -0.17
CA LEU A 40 -18.09 35.27 -1.33
C LEU A 40 -16.62 35.06 -0.92
N LEU A 41 -16.17 35.69 0.17
CA LEU A 41 -14.84 35.46 0.74
C LEU A 41 -14.66 34.00 1.16
N ALA A 42 -15.67 33.42 1.84
CA ALA A 42 -15.64 32.02 2.25
C ALA A 42 -15.59 31.06 1.04
N TRP A 43 -16.34 31.35 -0.03
CA TRP A 43 -16.25 30.60 -1.28
C TRP A 43 -14.91 30.73 -1.97
N ALA A 44 -14.34 31.93 -2.05
CA ALA A 44 -13.02 32.13 -2.64
C ALA A 44 -11.97 31.31 -1.89
N LEU A 45 -12.00 31.35 -0.55
CA LEU A 45 -11.10 30.55 0.29
C LEU A 45 -11.34 29.05 0.12
N ALA A 46 -12.60 28.60 0.08
CA ALA A 46 -12.96 27.20 -0.16
C ALA A 46 -12.45 26.70 -1.51
N PHE A 47 -12.60 27.51 -2.56
CA PHE A 47 -12.15 27.19 -3.91
C PHE A 47 -10.62 27.05 -3.97
N PHE A 48 -9.89 28.02 -3.43
CA PHE A 48 -8.42 27.95 -3.40
C PHE A 48 -7.94 26.74 -2.59
N ILE A 49 -8.49 26.47 -1.41
CA ILE A 49 -8.07 25.32 -0.61
C ILE A 49 -8.41 24.01 -1.33
N GLY A 50 -9.60 23.89 -1.92
CA GLY A 50 -10.03 22.69 -2.65
C GLY A 50 -9.17 22.38 -3.88
N LEU A 51 -8.55 23.39 -4.50
CA LEU A 51 -7.66 23.23 -5.65
C LEU A 51 -6.32 22.56 -5.27
N PHE A 52 -5.84 22.78 -4.04
CA PHE A 52 -4.59 22.20 -3.54
C PHE A 52 -4.79 20.99 -2.62
N SER A 53 -5.97 20.83 -2.01
CA SER A 53 -6.28 19.77 -1.07
C SER A 53 -7.76 19.38 -1.17
N SER A 54 -8.06 18.42 -2.05
CA SER A 54 -9.43 17.96 -2.31
C SER A 54 -10.03 17.12 -1.18
N GLU A 55 -9.20 16.50 -0.34
CA GLU A 55 -9.63 15.70 0.82
C GLU A 55 -9.71 16.50 2.12
N SER A 56 -9.50 17.82 2.03
CA SER A 56 -9.56 18.72 3.16
C SER A 56 -10.97 18.90 3.70
N LEU A 57 -11.09 19.08 5.01
CA LEU A 57 -12.33 19.45 5.70
C LEU A 57 -12.76 20.91 5.41
N TRP A 58 -11.81 21.78 5.02
CA TRP A 58 -12.02 23.23 4.91
C TRP A 58 -13.08 23.64 3.87
N PRO A 59 -13.11 23.10 2.63
CA PRO A 59 -14.12 23.51 1.64
C PRO A 59 -15.55 23.24 2.12
N VAL A 60 -15.78 22.14 2.84
CA VAL A 60 -17.09 21.79 3.40
C VAL A 60 -17.54 22.76 4.47
N LEU A 61 -16.67 23.06 5.44
CA LEU A 61 -17.00 24.02 6.49
C LEU A 61 -17.25 25.42 5.93
N LEU A 62 -16.38 25.89 5.04
CA LEU A 62 -16.52 27.21 4.43
C LEU A 62 -17.78 27.29 3.55
N GLY A 63 -18.08 26.25 2.79
CA GLY A 63 -19.31 26.15 1.99
C GLY A 63 -20.58 26.16 2.83
N ASN A 64 -20.61 25.45 3.95
CA ASN A 64 -21.76 25.42 4.86
C ASN A 64 -21.97 26.76 5.59
N ASN A 65 -20.89 27.42 6.01
CA ASN A 65 -20.97 28.75 6.63
C ASN A 65 -21.36 29.84 5.61
N ALA A 66 -20.85 29.77 4.38
CA ALA A 66 -21.27 30.64 3.28
C ALA A 66 -22.78 30.47 2.99
N ALA A 67 -23.27 29.23 2.93
CA ALA A 67 -24.69 28.95 2.76
C ALA A 67 -25.55 29.55 3.87
N ALA A 68 -25.11 29.44 5.13
CA ALA A 68 -25.83 30.00 6.27
C ALA A 68 -25.88 31.55 6.25
N MET A 69 -24.78 32.19 5.82
CA MET A 69 -24.73 33.64 5.61
C MET A 69 -25.65 34.10 4.47
N LEU A 70 -25.67 33.37 3.35
CA LEU A 70 -26.55 33.66 2.21
C LEU A 70 -28.03 33.53 2.57
N VAL A 71 -28.42 32.52 3.35
CA VAL A 71 -29.80 32.38 3.85
C VAL A 71 -30.20 33.58 4.71
N LEU A 72 -29.31 34.06 5.58
CA LEU A 72 -29.57 35.27 6.37
C LEU A 72 -29.63 36.52 5.48
N ALA A 73 -28.76 36.63 4.47
CA ALA A 73 -28.77 37.70 3.49
C ALA A 73 -30.08 37.75 2.69
N ALA A 74 -30.59 36.58 2.29
CA ALA A 74 -31.87 36.43 1.60
C ALA A 74 -33.05 36.91 2.47
N GLY A 75 -33.04 36.57 3.76
CA GLY A 75 -33.99 37.08 4.74
C GLY A 75 -33.90 38.60 4.91
N ALA A 76 -32.70 39.13 5.10
CA ALA A 76 -32.45 40.56 5.26
C ALA A 76 -32.88 41.36 4.02
N GLN A 77 -32.63 40.84 2.83
CA GLN A 77 -33.06 41.43 1.58
C GLN A 77 -34.59 41.40 1.42
N SER A 78 -35.24 40.30 1.83
CA SER A 78 -36.71 40.26 1.85
C SER A 78 -37.31 41.27 2.83
N ALA A 79 -36.64 41.57 3.94
CA ALA A 79 -37.06 42.61 4.89
C ALA A 79 -36.78 44.03 4.34
N PHE A 80 -35.66 44.21 3.64
CA PHE A 80 -35.29 45.46 2.97
C PHE A 80 -36.39 45.94 2.04
N TRP A 81 -36.92 45.06 1.16
CA TRP A 81 -37.98 45.43 0.22
C TRP A 81 -39.27 45.92 0.91
N VAL A 82 -39.59 45.43 2.11
CA VAL A 82 -40.76 45.90 2.87
C VAL A 82 -40.48 47.26 3.50
N ALA A 83 -39.28 47.46 4.05
CA ALA A 83 -38.87 48.76 4.61
C ALA A 83 -38.73 49.84 3.53
N ASP A 84 -38.21 49.49 2.37
CA ASP A 84 -38.08 50.38 1.21
C ASP A 84 -39.45 50.79 0.66
N TRP A 85 -40.40 49.85 0.57
CA TRP A 85 -41.79 50.17 0.24
C TRP A 85 -42.42 51.15 1.24
N ARG A 86 -42.21 50.95 2.56
CA ARG A 86 -42.70 51.90 3.58
C ARG A 86 -42.07 53.28 3.45
N ASN A 87 -40.77 53.34 3.13
CA ASN A 87 -40.07 54.60 2.89
C ASN A 87 -40.61 55.31 1.64
N GLY A 88 -40.86 54.59 0.54
CA GLY A 88 -41.48 55.13 -0.67
C GLY A 88 -42.93 55.57 -0.49
N ALA A 89 -43.69 54.92 0.41
CA ALA A 89 -45.04 55.34 0.77
C ALA A 89 -45.06 56.64 1.61
N LEU A 90 -44.04 56.89 2.43
CA LEU A 90 -43.87 58.13 3.20
C LEU A 90 -43.29 59.27 2.35
N ASN A 91 -42.35 58.94 1.46
CA ASN A 91 -41.65 59.87 0.57
C ASN A 91 -41.91 59.47 -0.89
N PRO A 92 -43.10 59.77 -1.46
CA PRO A 92 -43.40 59.40 -2.83
C PRO A 92 -42.41 60.08 -3.79
N PRO A 93 -41.83 59.34 -4.75
CA PRO A 93 -40.94 59.93 -5.73
C PRO A 93 -41.68 61.01 -6.54
N PRO A 94 -40.98 62.07 -7.00
CA PRO A 94 -41.59 63.06 -7.88
C PRO A 94 -42.20 62.36 -9.11
N PRO A 95 -43.37 62.82 -9.59
CA PRO A 95 -44.03 62.18 -10.72
C PRO A 95 -43.08 62.12 -11.91
N ALA A 96 -42.81 60.90 -12.38
CA ALA A 96 -41.94 60.69 -13.53
C ALA A 96 -42.55 61.40 -14.74
N ILE A 97 -41.81 62.31 -15.36
CA ILE A 97 -42.18 62.93 -16.63
C ILE A 97 -42.21 61.79 -17.66
N ALA A 98 -43.41 61.43 -18.12
CA ALA A 98 -43.58 60.43 -19.15
C ALA A 98 -42.88 60.93 -20.43
N ALA A 99 -41.77 60.30 -20.80
CA ALA A 99 -41.17 60.51 -22.11
C ALA A 99 -42.17 60.06 -23.17
N ALA A 100 -42.48 60.93 -24.12
CA ALA A 100 -43.34 60.61 -25.25
C ALA A 100 -42.80 59.39 -26.00
N PRO A 101 -43.65 58.46 -26.46
CA PRO A 101 -43.19 57.31 -27.22
C PRO A 101 -42.56 57.79 -28.54
N ASP A 102 -41.27 57.51 -28.74
CA ASP A 102 -40.59 57.71 -30.02
C ASP A 102 -41.19 56.76 -31.06
N GLU A 103 -42.03 57.33 -31.91
CA GLU A 103 -42.80 56.61 -32.93
C GLU A 103 -41.97 56.44 -34.21
N GLN A 104 -40.89 55.65 -34.16
CA GLN A 104 -40.26 54.97 -35.32
C GLN A 104 -38.96 54.25 -34.93
N VAL A 105 -39.06 52.99 -34.46
CA VAL A 105 -37.88 52.12 -34.32
C VAL A 105 -38.17 50.78 -35.02
N ARG A 106 -37.50 50.52 -36.15
CA ARG A 106 -37.57 49.25 -36.90
C ARG A 106 -36.18 48.62 -37.01
N GLY A 107 -36.04 47.34 -36.62
CA GLY A 107 -34.79 46.57 -36.70
C GLY A 107 -34.47 45.81 -35.40
N ILE A 108 -33.17 45.53 -35.16
CA ILE A 108 -32.64 44.92 -33.91
C ILE A 108 -33.09 45.70 -32.67
N GLU A 109 -33.22 47.02 -32.79
CA GLU A 109 -33.65 47.90 -31.70
C GLU A 109 -35.14 47.67 -31.33
N GLY A 110 -35.99 47.35 -32.30
CA GLY A 110 -37.38 46.94 -32.05
C GLY A 110 -37.50 45.52 -31.46
N PHE A 111 -36.58 44.61 -31.81
CA PHE A 111 -36.47 43.30 -31.14
C PHE A 111 -35.99 43.47 -29.70
N ASN A 112 -34.96 44.28 -29.47
CA ASN A 112 -34.47 44.63 -28.13
C ASN A 112 -35.56 45.30 -27.31
N GLN A 113 -36.37 46.20 -27.87
CA GLN A 113 -37.52 46.80 -27.17
C GLN A 113 -38.63 45.80 -26.86
N ARG A 114 -38.89 44.79 -27.71
CA ARG A 114 -39.85 43.72 -27.40
C ARG A 114 -39.33 42.75 -26.35
N VAL A 115 -38.05 42.41 -26.41
CA VAL A 115 -37.37 41.58 -25.40
C VAL A 115 -37.30 42.35 -24.07
N ASP A 116 -37.00 43.64 -24.09
CA ASP A 116 -36.97 44.51 -22.92
C ASP A 116 -38.38 44.72 -22.36
N ALA A 117 -39.39 44.96 -23.19
CA ALA A 117 -40.79 45.04 -22.75
C ALA A 117 -41.31 43.70 -22.22
N GLY A 118 -40.93 42.59 -22.84
CA GLY A 118 -41.24 41.23 -22.38
C GLY A 118 -40.55 40.89 -21.06
N ALA A 119 -39.26 41.22 -20.93
CA ALA A 119 -38.48 41.08 -19.72
C ALA A 119 -39.02 41.99 -18.60
N LYS A 120 -39.39 43.23 -18.90
CA LYS A 120 -40.05 44.16 -17.97
C LYS A 120 -41.41 43.63 -17.52
N ARG A 121 -42.25 43.10 -18.42
CA ARG A 121 -43.53 42.46 -18.04
C ARG A 121 -43.31 41.22 -17.17
N LEU A 122 -42.32 40.39 -17.47
CA LEU A 122 -41.93 39.24 -16.64
C LEU A 122 -41.37 39.68 -15.28
N LEU A 123 -40.55 40.73 -15.24
CA LEU A 123 -39.99 41.30 -14.00
C LEU A 123 -41.06 41.92 -13.11
N VAL A 124 -42.07 42.57 -13.71
CA VAL A 124 -43.20 43.15 -12.97
C VAL A 124 -44.12 42.05 -12.42
N THR A 125 -44.37 40.99 -13.18
CA THR A 125 -45.21 39.86 -12.74
C THR A 125 -44.50 39.00 -11.68
N ILE A 126 -43.23 38.65 -11.89
CA ILE A 126 -42.43 37.84 -10.95
C ILE A 126 -42.00 38.67 -9.73
N GLY A 127 -41.73 39.97 -9.89
CA GLY A 127 -41.27 40.89 -8.85
C GLY A 127 -39.82 40.70 -8.43
N ALA A 128 -39.09 41.81 -8.32
CA ALA A 128 -37.72 41.83 -7.83
C ALA A 128 -37.51 41.08 -6.49
N PRO A 129 -38.40 41.16 -5.47
CA PRO A 129 -38.19 40.46 -4.21
C PRO A 129 -38.18 38.92 -4.33
N VAL A 130 -38.95 38.36 -5.26
CA VAL A 130 -39.05 36.90 -5.46
C VAL A 130 -37.82 36.37 -6.20
N LEU A 131 -37.36 37.08 -7.23
CA LEU A 131 -36.15 36.72 -7.97
C LEU A 131 -34.92 36.72 -7.07
N TRP A 132 -34.75 37.78 -6.27
CA TRP A 132 -33.63 37.88 -5.34
C TRP A 132 -33.68 36.81 -4.24
N LEU A 133 -34.84 36.57 -3.63
CA LEU A 133 -35.01 35.52 -2.63
C LEU A 133 -34.68 34.14 -3.20
N THR A 134 -35.15 33.85 -4.42
CA THR A 134 -34.88 32.57 -5.11
C THR A 134 -33.40 32.44 -5.48
N GLY A 135 -32.78 33.50 -6.01
CA GLY A 135 -31.38 33.50 -6.43
C GLY A 135 -30.40 33.32 -5.27
N VAL A 136 -30.55 34.10 -4.20
CA VAL A 136 -29.65 34.03 -3.03
C VAL A 136 -29.86 32.71 -2.26
N SER A 137 -31.10 32.24 -2.13
CA SER A 137 -31.37 30.93 -1.51
C SER A 137 -30.90 29.76 -2.39
N GLY A 138 -31.03 29.88 -3.72
CA GLY A 138 -30.49 28.90 -4.67
C GLY A 138 -28.97 28.79 -4.60
N ALA A 139 -28.28 29.93 -4.51
CA ALA A 139 -26.84 29.99 -4.25
C ALA A 139 -26.44 29.31 -2.94
N ALA A 140 -27.20 29.51 -1.87
CA ALA A 140 -26.97 28.84 -0.59
C ALA A 140 -27.15 27.31 -0.69
N TRP A 141 -28.20 26.84 -1.36
CA TRP A 141 -28.43 25.41 -1.58
C TRP A 141 -27.34 24.77 -2.45
N TRP A 142 -26.94 25.45 -3.53
CA TRP A 142 -25.86 25.00 -4.42
C TRP A 142 -24.52 24.88 -3.67
N SER A 143 -24.22 25.81 -2.75
CA SER A 143 -23.01 25.76 -1.89
C SER A 143 -22.91 24.46 -1.10
N VAL A 144 -24.00 24.03 -0.46
CA VAL A 144 -24.05 22.80 0.33
C VAL A 144 -23.96 21.58 -0.58
N GLN A 145 -24.66 21.59 -1.71
CA GLN A 145 -24.63 20.48 -2.66
C GLN A 145 -23.23 20.26 -3.25
N HIS A 146 -22.53 21.33 -3.61
CA HIS A 146 -21.20 21.24 -4.23
C HIS A 146 -20.13 20.70 -3.28
N THR A 147 -20.32 20.88 -1.97
CA THR A 147 -19.36 20.46 -0.93
C THR A 147 -19.79 19.19 -0.19
N TRP A 148 -20.85 18.53 -0.66
CA TRP A 148 -21.40 17.33 -0.01
C TRP A 148 -20.56 16.08 -0.31
N ASN A 149 -19.74 15.64 0.65
CA ASN A 149 -18.96 14.41 0.54
C ASN A 149 -18.84 13.66 1.89
N LEU A 150 -19.61 12.58 2.07
CA LEU A 150 -19.58 11.76 3.29
C LEU A 150 -18.35 10.82 3.39
N ALA A 151 -17.55 10.71 2.33
CA ALA A 151 -16.38 9.84 2.27
C ALA A 151 -15.07 10.54 2.71
N LEU A 152 -15.15 11.74 3.28
CA LEU A 152 -13.97 12.47 3.75
C LEU A 152 -13.25 11.71 4.90
N PRO A 153 -11.91 11.59 4.84
CA PRO A 153 -11.12 10.96 5.89
C PRO A 153 -11.06 11.83 7.15
N GLY A 154 -10.70 11.21 8.29
CA GLY A 154 -10.29 11.95 9.49
C GLY A 154 -8.91 12.56 9.27
N LEU A 155 -8.73 13.85 9.58
CA LEU A 155 -7.46 14.55 9.36
C LEU A 155 -7.17 15.51 10.50
N ALA A 156 -5.96 15.47 11.06
CA ALA A 156 -5.53 16.40 12.10
C ALA A 156 -5.21 17.78 11.51
N LEU A 157 -6.03 18.79 11.86
CA LEU A 157 -5.89 20.17 11.35
C LEU A 157 -4.92 21.04 12.17
N GLY A 158 -4.35 20.50 13.26
CA GLY A 158 -3.35 21.15 14.09
C GLY A 158 -3.76 22.52 14.64
N THR A 159 -2.79 23.43 14.73
CA THR A 159 -2.96 24.78 15.30
C THR A 159 -3.89 25.67 14.47
N TRP A 160 -3.86 25.55 13.14
CA TRP A 160 -4.71 26.32 12.23
C TRP A 160 -6.19 26.00 12.41
N GLY A 161 -6.54 24.73 12.67
CA GLY A 161 -7.90 24.33 13.02
C GLY A 161 -8.42 25.03 14.28
N SER A 162 -7.59 25.10 15.32
CA SER A 162 -7.94 25.76 16.58
C SER A 162 -8.12 27.28 16.43
N VAL A 163 -7.26 27.94 15.63
CA VAL A 163 -7.38 29.38 15.36
C VAL A 163 -8.68 29.70 14.63
N ALA A 164 -9.02 28.92 13.59
CA ALA A 164 -10.27 29.13 12.87
C ALA A 164 -11.51 28.79 13.71
N ALA A 165 -11.44 27.80 14.60
CA ALA A 165 -12.50 27.53 15.57
C ALA A 165 -12.73 28.76 16.48
N GLY A 166 -11.65 29.40 16.95
CA GLY A 166 -11.73 30.65 17.71
C GLY A 166 -12.41 31.78 16.93
N ILE A 167 -12.05 31.97 15.65
CA ILE A 167 -12.69 32.97 14.77
C ILE A 167 -14.18 32.65 14.58
N ALA A 168 -14.53 31.38 14.37
CA ALA A 168 -15.93 30.95 14.20
C ALA A 168 -16.77 31.24 15.45
N VAL A 169 -16.22 30.99 16.66
CA VAL A 169 -16.88 31.31 17.93
C VAL A 169 -17.04 32.82 18.11
N LEU A 170 -16.05 33.63 17.76
CA LEU A 170 -16.15 35.09 17.82
C LEU A 170 -17.22 35.64 16.87
N LEU A 171 -17.29 35.12 15.64
CA LEU A 171 -18.35 35.47 14.68
C LEU A 171 -19.73 35.03 15.17
N ALA A 172 -19.84 33.83 15.75
CA ALA A 172 -21.08 33.34 16.36
C ALA A 172 -21.52 34.24 17.53
N PHE A 173 -20.59 34.73 18.35
CA PHE A 173 -20.87 35.67 19.43
C PHE A 173 -21.35 37.03 18.90
N ALA A 174 -20.71 37.57 17.85
CA ALA A 174 -21.17 38.81 17.22
C ALA A 174 -22.60 38.69 16.64
N LEU A 175 -22.89 37.55 15.99
CA LEU A 175 -24.24 37.24 15.51
C LEU A 175 -25.24 37.03 16.65
N LEU A 176 -24.81 36.48 17.79
CA LEU A 176 -25.65 36.35 18.98
C LEU A 176 -26.03 37.72 19.56
N VAL A 177 -25.07 38.66 19.64
CA VAL A 177 -25.35 40.05 20.04
C VAL A 177 -26.34 40.69 19.08
N PHE A 178 -26.17 40.48 17.77
CA PHE A 178 -27.10 40.97 16.75
C PHE A 178 -28.51 40.33 16.87
N GLU A 179 -28.59 39.03 17.16
CA GLU A 179 -29.85 38.32 17.40
C GLU A 179 -30.59 38.85 18.63
N ARG A 180 -29.86 39.15 19.72
CA ARG A 180 -30.40 39.79 20.92
C ARG A 180 -30.91 41.19 20.62
N TYR A 181 -30.16 41.98 19.85
CA TYR A 181 -30.57 43.31 19.41
C TYR A 181 -31.89 43.26 18.62
N LEU A 182 -32.03 42.36 17.64
CA LEU A 182 -33.27 42.19 16.87
C LEU A 182 -34.45 41.76 17.73
N THR A 183 -34.22 40.91 18.73
CA THR A 183 -35.28 40.39 19.61
C THR A 183 -35.81 41.45 20.59
N GLN A 184 -34.98 42.43 20.96
CA GLN A 184 -35.35 43.53 21.86
C GLN A 184 -36.18 44.63 21.18
N GLN A 185 -36.24 44.65 19.84
CA GLN A 185 -37.01 45.65 19.10
C GLN A 185 -38.53 45.48 19.30
N GLN A 186 -39.23 46.59 19.52
CA GLN A 186 -40.68 46.57 19.71
C GLN A 186 -41.40 46.22 18.39
N PRO A 187 -42.39 45.28 18.39
CA PRO A 187 -43.10 44.88 17.17
C PRO A 187 -43.82 46.01 16.43
N GLY A 188 -44.17 47.09 17.13
CA GLY A 188 -44.78 48.28 16.53
C GLY A 188 -43.79 49.20 15.79
N GLN A 189 -42.50 49.13 16.14
CA GLN A 189 -41.44 49.95 15.57
C GLN A 189 -40.69 49.21 14.44
N TRP A 190 -40.38 47.92 14.64
CA TRP A 190 -39.69 47.10 13.63
C TRP A 190 -40.26 45.67 13.56
N PRO A 191 -41.33 45.44 12.78
CA PRO A 191 -41.97 44.14 12.71
C PRO A 191 -41.10 43.05 12.07
N GLU A 192 -40.22 43.40 11.13
CA GLU A 192 -39.31 42.47 10.45
C GLU A 192 -38.21 41.93 11.37
N ALA A 193 -37.78 42.69 12.38
CA ALA A 193 -36.72 42.27 13.31
C ALA A 193 -37.06 40.95 14.02
N ARG A 194 -38.34 40.78 14.41
CA ARG A 194 -38.84 39.55 15.04
C ARG A 194 -38.82 38.33 14.09
N LEU A 195 -38.93 38.57 12.80
CA LEU A 195 -38.93 37.54 11.75
C LEU A 195 -37.50 37.18 11.33
N LEU A 196 -36.57 38.13 11.41
CA LEU A 196 -35.15 37.93 11.14
C LEU A 196 -34.40 37.26 12.31
N ALA A 197 -34.77 37.52 13.56
CA ALA A 197 -34.06 36.97 14.71
C ALA A 197 -33.90 35.42 14.69
N PRO A 198 -34.92 34.62 14.34
CA PRO A 198 -34.75 33.17 14.19
C PRO A 198 -33.81 32.78 13.04
N LEU A 199 -33.78 33.55 11.94
CA LEU A 199 -32.88 33.30 10.81
C LEU A 199 -31.42 33.53 11.18
N VAL A 200 -31.11 34.47 12.09
CA VAL A 200 -29.74 34.70 12.58
C VAL A 200 -29.19 33.48 13.34
N ARG A 201 -30.07 32.62 13.88
CA ARG A 201 -29.64 31.42 14.61
C ARG A 201 -29.10 30.32 13.71
N VAL A 202 -29.44 30.35 12.42
CA VAL A 202 -28.92 29.42 11.42
C VAL A 202 -27.39 29.56 11.29
N PRO A 203 -26.82 30.74 10.96
CA PRO A 203 -25.37 30.92 10.91
C PRO A 203 -24.69 30.77 12.27
N ILE A 204 -25.34 31.11 13.39
CA ILE A 204 -24.78 30.86 14.73
C ILE A 204 -24.54 29.36 14.94
N LEU A 205 -25.54 28.52 14.68
CA LEU A 205 -25.43 27.07 14.88
C LEU A 205 -24.45 26.43 13.91
N THR A 206 -24.43 26.85 12.65
CA THR A 206 -23.44 26.32 11.68
C THR A 206 -22.01 26.70 12.08
N LEU A 207 -21.77 27.92 12.56
CA LEU A 207 -20.46 28.35 13.04
C LEU A 207 -20.02 27.58 14.29
N LEU A 208 -20.92 27.37 15.26
CA LEU A 208 -20.63 26.60 16.47
C LEU A 208 -20.34 25.13 16.16
N LEU A 209 -21.14 24.48 15.32
CA LEU A 209 -20.90 23.10 14.92
C LEU A 209 -19.61 22.98 14.10
N SER A 210 -19.31 23.97 13.25
CA SER A 210 -18.03 24.04 12.53
C SER A 210 -16.85 24.15 13.48
N ALA A 211 -16.95 24.96 14.55
CA ALA A 211 -15.91 25.07 15.57
C ALA A 211 -15.70 23.74 16.31
N VAL A 212 -16.77 23.00 16.64
CA VAL A 212 -16.68 21.67 17.23
C VAL A 212 -15.96 20.70 16.28
N CYS A 213 -16.30 20.67 14.99
CA CYS A 213 -15.60 19.84 14.01
C CYS A 213 -14.09 20.15 13.96
N LEU A 214 -13.73 21.44 13.99
CA LEU A 214 -12.34 21.89 13.92
C LEU A 214 -11.54 21.51 15.17
N ILE A 215 -12.15 21.58 16.37
CA ILE A 215 -11.47 21.28 17.65
C ILE A 215 -11.21 19.77 17.80
N PHE A 216 -12.13 18.93 17.35
CA PHE A 216 -12.05 17.48 17.53
C PHE A 216 -11.54 16.73 16.29
N SER A 217 -10.98 17.44 15.30
CA SER A 217 -10.44 16.84 14.08
C SER A 217 -9.15 16.06 14.39
N SER A 218 -9.17 14.74 14.18
CA SER A 218 -8.03 13.84 14.39
C SER A 218 -7.98 12.74 13.34
N ASP A 219 -6.82 12.12 13.16
CA ASP A 219 -6.62 11.04 12.17
C ASP A 219 -7.43 9.78 12.52
N ASP A 220 -7.60 9.50 13.82
CA ASP A 220 -8.34 8.33 14.32
C ASP A 220 -9.88 8.49 14.31
N ALA A 221 -10.39 9.70 14.05
CA ALA A 221 -11.80 10.02 14.21
C ALA A 221 -12.45 10.55 12.93
N VAL A 222 -13.34 9.74 12.34
CA VAL A 222 -14.09 10.11 11.12
C VAL A 222 -15.37 10.93 11.45
N TRP A 223 -15.82 10.91 12.72
CA TRP A 223 -17.05 11.59 13.12
C TRP A 223 -17.05 13.11 12.92
N PRO A 224 -15.95 13.88 13.13
CA PRO A 224 -15.93 15.33 12.92
C PRO A 224 -16.12 15.68 11.45
N ALA A 225 -15.54 14.89 10.54
CA ALA A 225 -15.71 15.04 9.09
C ALA A 225 -17.16 14.79 8.66
N ARG A 226 -17.78 13.72 9.16
CA ARG A 226 -19.20 13.44 8.89
C ARG A 226 -20.12 14.52 9.47
N LEU A 227 -19.85 14.96 10.70
CA LEU A 227 -20.61 16.03 11.33
C LEU A 227 -20.48 17.34 10.54
N ALA A 228 -19.29 17.67 10.04
CA ALA A 228 -19.03 18.85 9.22
C ALA A 228 -19.91 18.88 7.97
N VAL A 229 -20.02 17.76 7.24
CA VAL A 229 -20.92 17.63 6.08
C VAL A 229 -22.38 17.77 6.50
N LEU A 230 -22.79 17.08 7.57
CA LEU A 230 -24.17 17.11 8.07
C LEU A 230 -24.60 18.49 8.57
N THR A 231 -23.68 19.36 9.01
CA THR A 231 -24.01 20.74 9.40
C THR A 231 -24.68 21.53 8.28
N GLY A 232 -24.38 21.19 7.01
CA GLY A 232 -24.96 21.82 5.82
C GLY A 232 -26.46 21.55 5.63
N LEU A 233 -27.01 20.51 6.27
CA LEU A 233 -28.45 20.19 6.17
C LEU A 233 -29.32 21.33 6.70
N LEU A 234 -28.89 22.03 7.74
CA LEU A 234 -29.65 23.14 8.33
C LEU A 234 -29.82 24.33 7.36
N PRO A 235 -28.74 24.95 6.84
CA PRO A 235 -28.87 26.03 5.87
C PRO A 235 -29.50 25.56 4.55
N ALA A 236 -29.25 24.32 4.10
CA ALA A 236 -29.91 23.77 2.92
C ALA A 236 -31.44 23.65 3.10
N ALA A 237 -31.92 23.15 4.24
CA ALA A 237 -33.35 23.03 4.53
C ALA A 237 -34.03 24.41 4.55
N VAL A 238 -33.39 25.42 5.14
CA VAL A 238 -33.91 26.79 5.13
C VAL A 238 -33.89 27.37 3.72
N ALA A 239 -32.82 27.17 2.94
CA ALA A 239 -32.71 27.63 1.57
C ALA A 239 -33.83 27.05 0.67
N ILE A 240 -34.06 25.73 0.76
CA ILE A 240 -35.16 25.05 0.04
C ILE A 240 -36.50 25.63 0.46
N GLU A 241 -36.71 25.86 1.77
CA GLU A 241 -37.95 26.46 2.26
C GLU A 241 -38.17 27.87 1.68
N LEU A 242 -37.13 28.70 1.63
CA LEU A 242 -37.19 30.06 1.07
C LEU A 242 -37.49 30.03 -0.44
N ILE A 243 -36.93 29.08 -1.19
CA ILE A 243 -37.23 28.87 -2.62
C ILE A 243 -38.71 28.49 -2.79
N LEU A 244 -39.21 27.52 -2.01
CA LEU A 244 -40.62 27.12 -2.06
C LEU A 244 -41.56 28.27 -1.70
N ARG A 245 -41.18 29.12 -0.73
CA ARG A 245 -41.94 30.33 -0.37
C ARG A 245 -41.91 31.38 -1.47
N ALA A 246 -40.77 31.58 -2.13
CA ALA A 246 -40.64 32.48 -3.26
C ALA A 246 -41.54 32.03 -4.42
N LEU A 247 -41.56 30.72 -4.72
CA LEU A 247 -42.46 30.13 -5.71
C LEU A 247 -43.93 30.29 -5.34
N ALA A 248 -44.30 30.03 -4.07
CA ALA A 248 -45.67 30.23 -3.60
C ALA A 248 -46.12 31.70 -3.68
N ALA A 249 -45.19 32.65 -3.50
CA ALA A 249 -45.48 34.08 -3.61
C ALA A 249 -45.82 34.53 -5.05
N LEU A 250 -45.48 33.76 -6.08
CA LEU A 250 -45.89 34.02 -7.47
C LEU A 250 -47.41 33.87 -7.67
N PHE A 251 -48.05 33.04 -6.86
CA PHE A 251 -49.49 32.77 -6.94
C PHE A 251 -50.31 33.68 -6.01
N SER A 252 -49.67 34.60 -5.27
CA SER A 252 -50.36 35.55 -4.41
C SER A 252 -50.64 36.86 -5.17
N PRO A 253 -51.88 37.38 -5.16
CA PRO A 253 -52.20 38.65 -5.81
C PRO A 253 -51.42 39.79 -5.16
N ARG A 254 -50.76 40.63 -5.97
CA ARG A 254 -50.03 41.82 -5.54
C ARG A 254 -50.91 43.04 -5.65
N ARG A 255 -50.94 43.83 -4.59
CA ARG A 255 -51.59 45.14 -4.55
C ARG A 255 -50.54 46.14 -4.13
N ASP A 256 -50.10 47.00 -5.05
CA ASP A 256 -48.99 47.92 -4.81
C ASP A 256 -49.29 48.97 -3.71
N ARG A 257 -50.58 49.16 -3.42
CA ARG A 257 -51.10 50.05 -2.37
C ARG A 257 -51.30 49.38 -1.01
N LEU A 258 -51.13 48.06 -0.90
CA LEU A 258 -51.23 47.33 0.36
C LEU A 258 -49.83 46.98 0.88
N GLU A 259 -49.59 47.18 2.17
CA GLU A 259 -48.31 46.85 2.81
C GLU A 259 -47.88 45.38 2.53
N PRO A 260 -46.73 45.16 1.85
CA PRO A 260 -46.28 43.82 1.48
C PRO A 260 -45.88 43.02 2.73
N ARG A 261 -46.12 41.70 2.72
CA ARG A 261 -45.58 40.81 3.77
C ARG A 261 -44.19 40.33 3.39
N MET A 262 -43.29 40.29 4.36
CA MET A 262 -41.98 39.67 4.22
C MET A 262 -42.14 38.21 3.81
N ILE A 263 -41.62 37.85 2.64
CA ILE A 263 -41.70 36.49 2.07
C ILE A 263 -40.63 35.59 2.68
N GLY A 264 -39.46 36.16 2.99
CA GLY A 264 -38.29 35.48 3.53
C GLY A 264 -38.39 35.06 5.01
N GLN A 265 -39.55 34.62 5.47
CA GLN A 265 -39.70 34.00 6.79
C GLN A 265 -39.39 32.51 6.67
N SER A 266 -38.77 31.88 7.68
CA SER A 266 -38.53 30.43 7.68
C SER A 266 -39.13 29.77 8.92
N PHE A 267 -39.86 28.69 8.67
CA PHE A 267 -40.40 27.75 9.63
C PHE A 267 -39.28 26.93 10.27
N VAL A 268 -38.33 26.43 9.46
CA VAL A 268 -37.16 25.67 9.95
C VAL A 268 -36.34 26.53 10.92
N ALA A 269 -36.04 27.78 10.55
CA ALA A 269 -35.35 28.71 11.44
C ALA A 269 -36.19 29.07 12.69
N GLY A 270 -37.52 29.15 12.54
CA GLY A 270 -38.46 29.34 13.63
C GLY A 270 -38.45 28.23 14.69
N MET A 271 -38.06 27.00 14.31
CA MET A 271 -37.91 25.87 15.24
C MET A 271 -36.69 25.97 16.15
N LEU A 272 -35.69 26.79 15.79
CA LEU A 272 -34.46 27.03 16.56
C LEU A 272 -34.71 27.92 17.81
N ARG A 273 -35.94 27.94 18.34
CA ARG A 273 -36.31 28.63 19.57
C ARG A 273 -36.08 27.74 20.77
N TRP A 274 -35.43 28.30 21.79
CA TRP A 274 -35.33 27.66 23.10
C TRP A 274 -36.42 28.22 24.02
N PRO A 275 -37.27 27.38 24.64
CA PRO A 275 -37.33 25.91 24.50
C PRO A 275 -37.90 25.48 23.13
N PRO A 276 -37.45 24.33 22.56
CA PRO A 276 -37.92 23.85 21.27
C PRO A 276 -39.41 23.54 21.31
N GLN A 277 -40.17 24.21 20.45
CA GLN A 277 -41.62 24.05 20.34
C GLN A 277 -42.04 23.70 18.90
N PRO A 278 -41.47 22.64 18.28
CA PRO A 278 -41.71 22.32 16.88
C PRO A 278 -43.19 22.01 16.60
N LEU A 279 -43.87 21.36 17.56
CA LEU A 279 -45.28 21.05 17.46
C LEU A 279 -46.17 22.30 17.50
N LEU A 280 -45.87 23.27 18.38
CA LEU A 280 -46.64 24.52 18.43
C LEU A 280 -46.38 25.39 17.20
N ALA A 281 -45.14 25.41 16.70
CA ALA A 281 -44.80 26.09 15.45
C ALA A 281 -45.59 25.47 14.29
N LEU A 282 -45.57 24.14 14.13
CA LEU A 282 -46.30 23.43 13.08
C LEU A 282 -47.80 23.64 13.20
N GLN A 283 -48.35 23.54 14.42
CA GLN A 283 -49.76 23.83 14.71
C GLN A 283 -50.11 25.26 14.32
N SER A 284 -49.27 26.24 14.64
CA SER A 284 -49.51 27.65 14.29
C SER A 284 -49.44 27.89 12.78
N GLU A 285 -48.55 27.22 12.07
CA GLU A 285 -48.43 27.33 10.60
C GLU A 285 -49.63 26.68 9.90
N LEU A 286 -50.02 25.48 10.32
CA LEU A 286 -51.18 24.76 9.79
C LEU A 286 -52.50 25.49 10.09
N HIS A 287 -52.63 26.08 11.28
CA HIS A 287 -53.78 26.90 11.62
C HIS A 287 -53.82 28.20 10.81
N ASN A 288 -52.71 28.94 10.74
CA ASN A 288 -52.66 30.24 10.04
C ASN A 288 -52.83 30.11 8.51
N ARG A 289 -52.44 28.97 7.92
CA ARG A 289 -52.44 28.77 6.47
C ARG A 289 -53.57 27.90 5.95
N PHE A 290 -53.96 26.86 6.69
CA PHE A 290 -54.98 25.89 6.29
C PHE A 290 -56.21 25.87 7.22
N GLY A 291 -56.20 26.64 8.32
CA GLY A 291 -57.30 26.68 9.29
C GLY A 291 -57.41 25.41 10.17
N ILE A 292 -56.45 24.48 10.09
CA ILE A 292 -56.52 23.19 10.78
C ILE A 292 -56.02 23.36 12.23
N ASP A 293 -56.90 23.16 13.21
CA ASP A 293 -56.53 23.18 14.64
C ASP A 293 -56.13 21.78 15.14
N LEU A 294 -54.83 21.49 15.13
CA LEU A 294 -54.29 20.22 15.62
C LEU A 294 -54.02 20.22 17.14
N ARG A 295 -54.37 21.28 17.88
CA ARG A 295 -54.14 21.37 19.34
C ARG A 295 -54.98 20.35 20.12
N GLN A 296 -56.08 19.88 19.54
CA GLN A 296 -57.02 18.94 20.17
C GLN A 296 -56.59 17.46 20.04
N ILE A 297 -55.51 17.15 19.31
CA ILE A 297 -55.08 15.78 19.06
C ILE A 297 -54.17 15.30 20.20
N TRP A 298 -54.69 14.39 21.02
CA TRP A 298 -53.99 13.78 22.16
C TRP A 298 -52.64 13.11 21.79
N ALA A 299 -52.53 12.56 20.57
CA ALA A 299 -51.34 11.84 20.09
C ALA A 299 -50.04 12.66 20.15
N PHE A 300 -50.07 13.95 19.83
CA PHE A 300 -48.87 14.80 19.86
C PHE A 300 -48.37 15.08 21.28
N THR A 301 -49.29 15.15 22.26
CA THR A 301 -48.95 15.32 23.68
C THR A 301 -48.35 14.03 24.25
N TYR A 302 -48.88 12.88 23.83
CA TYR A 302 -48.33 11.57 24.17
C TYR A 302 -46.91 11.37 23.59
N MET A 303 -46.70 11.66 22.30
CA MET A 303 -45.37 11.60 21.68
C MET A 303 -44.33 12.44 22.42
N ARG A 304 -44.66 13.68 22.81
CA ARG A 304 -43.74 14.54 23.58
C ARG A 304 -43.38 13.94 24.95
N LYS A 305 -44.34 13.31 25.62
CA LYS A 305 -44.12 12.69 26.95
C LYS A 305 -43.36 11.36 26.85
N ALA A 306 -43.58 10.59 25.79
CA ALA A 306 -42.97 9.28 25.59
C ALA A 306 -41.58 9.33 24.92
N PHE A 307 -41.26 10.39 24.17
CA PHE A 307 -40.01 10.49 23.41
C PHE A 307 -38.76 10.39 24.30
N LEU A 308 -38.66 11.19 25.36
CA LEU A 308 -37.50 11.18 26.26
C LEU A 308 -37.30 9.84 26.99
N PRO A 309 -38.33 9.20 27.61
CA PRO A 309 -38.13 7.91 28.25
C PRO A 309 -37.81 6.79 27.24
N VAL A 310 -38.42 6.80 26.05
CA VAL A 310 -38.07 5.81 25.00
C VAL A 310 -36.63 5.99 24.54
N LEU A 311 -36.20 7.24 24.29
CA LEU A 311 -34.81 7.54 23.94
C LEU A 311 -33.85 7.09 25.04
N ALA A 312 -34.17 7.34 26.30
CA ALA A 312 -33.36 6.92 27.44
C ALA A 312 -33.25 5.38 27.53
N VAL A 313 -34.34 4.65 27.30
CA VAL A 313 -34.33 3.18 27.26
C VAL A 313 -33.48 2.68 26.09
N VAL A 314 -33.65 3.24 24.89
CA VAL A 314 -32.85 2.86 23.71
C VAL A 314 -31.36 3.14 23.95
N ALA A 315 -31.01 4.29 24.54
CA ALA A 315 -29.63 4.62 24.89
C ALA A 315 -29.07 3.67 25.96
N ALA A 316 -29.86 3.31 26.98
CA ALA A 316 -29.46 2.36 28.00
C ALA A 316 -29.24 0.95 27.43
N VAL A 317 -30.13 0.50 26.53
CA VAL A 317 -29.96 -0.78 25.83
C VAL A 317 -28.71 -0.77 24.95
N GLY A 318 -28.49 0.29 24.18
CA GLY A 318 -27.27 0.46 23.38
C GLY A 318 -26.00 0.47 24.24
N TRP A 319 -26.05 1.13 25.40
CA TRP A 319 -24.95 1.14 26.36
C TRP A 319 -24.67 -0.27 26.89
N VAL A 320 -25.69 -1.03 27.32
CA VAL A 320 -25.52 -2.42 27.77
C VAL A 320 -24.98 -3.32 26.66
N LEU A 321 -25.48 -3.18 25.43
CA LEU A 321 -25.01 -3.95 24.28
C LEU A 321 -23.54 -3.68 23.93
N SER A 322 -22.99 -2.52 24.30
CA SER A 322 -21.55 -2.25 24.13
C SER A 322 -20.63 -3.19 24.92
N GLY A 323 -21.17 -3.90 25.93
CA GLY A 323 -20.43 -4.92 26.68
C GLY A 323 -20.34 -6.27 25.96
N VAL A 324 -21.09 -6.48 24.87
CA VAL A 324 -21.10 -7.73 24.10
C VAL A 324 -20.07 -7.63 22.99
N ASN A 325 -19.09 -8.54 22.98
CA ASN A 325 -18.02 -8.58 21.99
C ASN A 325 -17.92 -9.98 21.38
N GLU A 326 -17.74 -10.03 20.06
CA GLU A 326 -17.49 -11.26 19.32
C GLU A 326 -15.99 -11.36 19.00
N ILE A 327 -15.39 -12.50 19.33
CA ILE A 327 -13.98 -12.79 19.08
C ILE A 327 -13.89 -13.82 17.95
N PRO A 328 -13.13 -13.55 16.87
CA PRO A 328 -13.02 -14.46 15.73
C PRO A 328 -12.28 -15.76 16.10
N LEU A 329 -12.48 -16.81 15.29
CA LEU A 329 -11.88 -18.13 15.50
C LEU A 329 -10.35 -18.15 15.57
N GLN A 330 -9.69 -17.19 14.91
CA GLN A 330 -8.23 -17.07 14.86
C GLN A 330 -7.69 -16.00 15.84
N GLY A 331 -8.58 -15.45 16.69
CA GLY A 331 -8.25 -14.41 17.65
C GLY A 331 -8.51 -14.82 19.09
N ARG A 332 -7.99 -14.02 19.99
CA ARG A 332 -8.28 -14.01 21.42
C ARG A 332 -8.48 -12.56 21.87
N GLY A 333 -9.24 -12.34 22.92
CA GLY A 333 -9.56 -11.01 23.41
C GLY A 333 -9.00 -10.80 24.80
N ILE A 334 -8.19 -9.77 25.03
CA ILE A 334 -7.80 -9.38 26.39
C ILE A 334 -8.93 -8.54 26.97
N TYR A 335 -9.58 -9.05 28.01
CA TYR A 335 -10.63 -8.33 28.72
C TYR A 335 -10.02 -7.39 29.77
N GLU A 336 -10.21 -6.09 29.53
CA GLU A 336 -9.87 -5.01 30.44
C GLU A 336 -11.07 -4.63 31.30
N ARG A 337 -10.83 -4.46 32.60
CA ARG A 337 -11.81 -3.91 33.53
C ARG A 337 -11.19 -2.68 34.20
N PHE A 338 -11.80 -1.51 34.01
CA PHE A 338 -11.22 -0.22 34.43
C PHE A 338 -9.77 0.01 33.95
N GLY A 339 -9.40 -0.57 32.80
CA GLY A 339 -8.05 -0.47 32.22
C GLY A 339 -7.04 -1.51 32.72
N GLU A 340 -7.41 -2.39 33.65
CA GLU A 340 -6.55 -3.50 34.08
C GLU A 340 -6.90 -4.79 33.29
N PRO A 341 -5.91 -5.51 32.72
CA PRO A 341 -6.15 -6.77 32.03
C PRO A 341 -6.45 -7.89 33.04
N VAL A 342 -7.69 -8.40 33.02
CA VAL A 342 -8.15 -9.41 34.00
C VAL A 342 -8.12 -10.83 33.45
N ALA A 343 -8.51 -11.01 32.18
CA ALA A 343 -8.64 -12.33 31.57
C ALA A 343 -8.39 -12.29 30.07
N VAL A 344 -7.93 -13.41 29.52
CA VAL A 344 -7.83 -13.63 28.07
C VAL A 344 -9.00 -14.54 27.67
N LEU A 345 -9.82 -14.06 26.74
CA LEU A 345 -11.02 -14.70 26.24
C LEU A 345 -10.70 -15.39 24.91
N GLY A 346 -11.09 -16.65 24.77
CA GLY A 346 -10.97 -17.39 23.51
C GLY A 346 -12.02 -16.97 22.47
N PRO A 347 -12.04 -17.62 21.29
CA PRO A 347 -13.03 -17.36 20.26
C PRO A 347 -14.48 -17.56 20.74
N GLY A 348 -15.39 -16.70 20.26
CA GLY A 348 -16.81 -16.78 20.58
C GLY A 348 -17.42 -15.47 21.03
N LEU A 349 -18.68 -15.53 21.45
CA LEU A 349 -19.43 -14.39 21.97
C LEU A 349 -19.19 -14.25 23.48
N HIS A 350 -18.73 -13.07 23.91
CA HIS A 350 -18.48 -12.77 25.31
C HIS A 350 -19.24 -11.52 25.73
N ALA A 351 -19.67 -11.49 27.00
CA ALA A 351 -20.32 -10.34 27.60
C ALA A 351 -19.51 -9.86 28.80
N GLY A 352 -19.22 -8.56 28.81
CA GLY A 352 -18.54 -7.88 29.90
C GLY A 352 -19.29 -6.62 30.33
N LEU A 353 -18.63 -5.84 31.18
CA LEU A 353 -19.13 -4.51 31.53
C LEU A 353 -19.18 -3.60 30.29
N PRO A 354 -20.22 -2.74 30.17
CA PRO A 354 -20.34 -1.82 29.05
C PRO A 354 -19.23 -0.76 29.09
N TRP A 355 -18.90 -0.21 27.93
CA TRP A 355 -17.91 0.86 27.82
C TRP A 355 -18.37 2.08 28.63
N PRO A 356 -17.52 2.76 29.42
CA PRO A 356 -16.06 2.64 29.51
C PRO A 356 -15.56 1.73 30.64
N LEU A 357 -16.43 0.99 31.33
CA LEU A 357 -16.07 0.19 32.50
C LEU A 357 -15.33 -1.11 32.12
N GLY A 358 -15.62 -1.63 30.93
CA GLY A 358 -14.93 -2.78 30.35
C GLY A 358 -14.62 -2.57 28.87
N ARG A 359 -13.56 -3.21 28.40
CA ARG A 359 -13.14 -3.23 26.99
C ARG A 359 -12.53 -4.59 26.67
N VAL A 360 -12.68 -5.06 25.44
CA VAL A 360 -11.95 -6.23 24.93
C VAL A 360 -10.98 -5.76 23.86
N LEU A 361 -9.70 -6.04 24.03
CA LEU A 361 -8.66 -5.82 23.02
C LEU A 361 -8.50 -7.10 22.20
N ALA A 362 -8.76 -7.04 20.91
CA ALA A 362 -8.52 -8.18 20.03
C ALA A 362 -7.01 -8.38 19.81
N VAL A 363 -6.55 -9.59 20.02
CA VAL A 363 -5.17 -10.03 19.83
C VAL A 363 -5.19 -11.31 19.00
N GLU A 364 -4.24 -11.45 18.10
CA GLU A 364 -4.15 -12.65 17.27
C GLU A 364 -3.80 -13.89 18.10
N ASN A 365 -4.25 -15.06 17.63
CA ASN A 365 -3.99 -16.33 18.27
C ASN A 365 -3.42 -17.34 17.26
N GLY A 366 -2.10 -17.54 17.30
CA GLY A 366 -1.42 -18.52 16.46
C GLY A 366 -1.23 -18.11 14.99
N VAL A 367 -1.49 -16.85 14.64
CA VAL A 367 -1.15 -16.30 13.32
C VAL A 367 0.37 -16.23 13.19
N VAL A 368 0.89 -16.74 12.07
CA VAL A 368 2.32 -16.76 11.77
C VAL A 368 2.66 -15.59 10.87
N HIS A 369 3.65 -14.81 11.29
CA HIS A 369 4.16 -13.65 10.58
C HIS A 369 5.57 -13.91 10.09
N GLU A 370 5.89 -13.33 8.94
CA GLU A 370 7.23 -13.34 8.38
C GLU A 370 7.78 -11.92 8.41
N LEU A 371 8.98 -11.75 8.96
CA LEU A 371 9.64 -10.46 9.09
C LEU A 371 11.04 -10.51 8.49
N ALA A 372 11.27 -9.72 7.45
CA ALA A 372 12.62 -9.48 6.94
C ALA A 372 13.37 -8.48 7.83
N THR A 373 14.69 -8.59 7.94
CA THR A 373 15.50 -7.71 8.80
C THR A 373 15.67 -6.28 8.24
N SER A 374 15.39 -6.09 6.95
CA SER A 374 15.37 -4.81 6.22
C SER A 374 14.04 -4.05 6.37
N THR A 375 14.12 -2.72 6.42
CA THR A 375 12.95 -1.83 6.53
C THR A 375 11.97 -2.15 5.40
N GLU A 376 10.75 -2.53 5.76
CA GLU A 376 9.68 -2.72 4.79
C GLU A 376 9.51 -1.45 3.96
N SER A 377 9.51 -1.60 2.64
CA SER A 377 8.81 -0.65 1.80
C SER A 377 7.33 -0.87 2.08
N THR A 378 6.62 0.16 2.55
CA THR A 378 5.19 0.20 2.90
C THR A 378 4.26 0.00 1.69
N VAL A 379 4.69 -0.77 0.69
CA VAL A 379 3.93 -1.03 -0.52
C VAL A 379 3.23 -2.36 -0.29
N ASP A 380 1.92 -2.30 -0.05
CA ASP A 380 1.05 -3.48 -0.09
C ASP A 380 1.44 -4.34 -1.30
N PRO A 381 1.55 -5.68 -1.17
CA PRO A 381 1.79 -6.54 -2.31
C PRO A 381 0.63 -6.34 -3.28
N LEU A 382 0.84 -5.53 -4.31
CA LEU A 382 -0.06 -5.47 -5.44
C LEU A 382 -0.17 -6.90 -5.95
N LEU A 383 -1.40 -7.45 -5.91
CA LEU A 383 -1.69 -8.78 -6.44
C LEU A 383 -1.34 -8.80 -7.93
N THR A 384 -0.10 -9.13 -8.24
CA THR A 384 0.37 -9.26 -9.60
C THR A 384 -0.15 -10.58 -10.18
N PRO A 385 -0.70 -10.58 -11.40
CA PRO A 385 -1.09 -11.80 -12.08
C PRO A 385 0.09 -12.79 -12.13
N ALA A 386 -0.19 -14.09 -12.05
CA ALA A 386 0.84 -15.14 -12.05
C ALA A 386 1.77 -15.12 -13.28
N ASP A 387 1.29 -14.56 -14.41
CA ASP A 387 2.04 -14.42 -15.66
C ASP A 387 2.84 -13.12 -15.78
N ALA A 388 2.81 -12.25 -14.76
CA ALA A 388 3.58 -11.01 -14.77
C ALA A 388 5.08 -11.29 -14.62
N LEU A 389 5.92 -10.31 -15.00
CA LEU A 389 7.35 -10.38 -14.69
C LEU A 389 7.52 -10.55 -13.16
N PRO A 390 8.38 -11.48 -12.72
CA PRO A 390 8.64 -11.66 -11.31
C PRO A 390 9.12 -10.34 -10.70
N PRO A 391 8.68 -10.01 -9.48
CA PRO A 391 9.05 -8.77 -8.83
C PRO A 391 10.57 -8.70 -8.67
N LEU A 392 11.13 -7.50 -8.77
CA LEU A 392 12.58 -7.28 -8.63
C LEU A 392 13.12 -7.77 -7.27
N THR A 393 12.27 -7.84 -6.24
CA THR A 393 12.57 -8.41 -4.92
C THR A 393 12.84 -9.92 -4.94
N ALA A 394 12.44 -10.64 -5.99
CA ALA A 394 12.70 -12.07 -6.16
C ALA A 394 14.03 -12.37 -6.87
N ASN A 395 14.72 -11.36 -7.42
CA ASN A 395 16.06 -11.54 -7.95
C ASN A 395 17.01 -11.94 -6.81
N ARG A 396 17.92 -12.90 -7.05
CA ARG A 396 18.90 -13.40 -6.07
C ARG A 396 20.33 -13.40 -6.63
N LEU A 397 20.56 -12.67 -7.72
CA LEU A 397 21.87 -12.61 -8.37
C LEU A 397 22.82 -11.68 -7.60
N TRP A 398 24.04 -12.13 -7.35
CA TRP A 398 25.01 -11.39 -6.51
C TRP A 398 25.47 -10.05 -7.11
N ASP A 399 25.26 -9.82 -8.40
CA ASP A 399 25.61 -8.56 -9.09
C ASP A 399 24.53 -7.47 -8.97
N ALA A 400 23.37 -7.80 -8.39
CA ALA A 400 22.28 -6.88 -8.12
C ALA A 400 22.23 -6.53 -6.62
N THR A 401 21.78 -5.31 -6.32
CA THR A 401 21.47 -4.90 -4.95
C THR A 401 20.03 -5.31 -4.62
N HIS A 402 19.82 -6.08 -3.55
CA HIS A 402 18.48 -6.47 -3.13
C HIS A 402 17.94 -5.50 -2.09
N VAL A 403 16.64 -5.17 -2.16
CA VAL A 403 15.98 -4.23 -1.24
C VAL A 403 16.03 -4.72 0.22
N ASN A 404 16.09 -6.05 0.39
CA ASN A 404 16.14 -6.68 1.70
C ASN A 404 17.55 -6.91 2.26
N ASP A 405 18.58 -6.54 1.50
CA ASP A 405 19.97 -6.76 1.93
C ASP A 405 20.33 -5.81 3.06
N LYS A 406 20.87 -6.38 4.14
CA LYS A 406 21.53 -5.62 5.20
C LYS A 406 23.03 -5.85 5.11
N SER A 407 23.79 -4.78 4.89
CA SER A 407 25.25 -4.83 4.90
C SER A 407 25.77 -4.99 6.33
N GLN A 408 26.60 -5.99 6.57
CA GLN A 408 27.26 -6.26 7.84
C GLN A 408 28.76 -6.38 7.65
N VAL A 409 29.49 -6.08 8.72
CA VAL A 409 30.95 -6.25 8.76
C VAL A 409 31.27 -7.62 9.34
N ILE A 410 32.12 -8.36 8.63
CA ILE A 410 32.58 -9.70 9.01
C ILE A 410 34.10 -9.67 9.19
N ALA A 411 34.62 -10.43 10.16
CA ALA A 411 36.05 -10.58 10.32
C ALA A 411 36.68 -11.35 9.14
N SER A 412 37.86 -10.94 8.72
CA SER A 412 38.62 -11.60 7.66
C SER A 412 40.02 -11.93 8.17
N GLY A 413 40.47 -13.15 7.90
CA GLY A 413 41.83 -13.59 8.22
C GLY A 413 42.49 -14.19 6.98
N SER A 414 43.72 -13.78 6.68
CA SER A 414 44.58 -14.47 5.69
C SER A 414 46.00 -14.55 6.24
N GLY A 415 46.43 -15.76 6.63
CA GLY A 415 47.68 -15.96 7.37
C GLY A 415 47.69 -15.18 8.69
N ASP A 416 48.75 -14.41 8.94
CA ASP A 416 48.89 -13.56 10.14
C ASP A 416 48.16 -12.20 10.05
N LYS A 417 47.46 -11.91 8.94
CA LYS A 417 46.80 -10.62 8.74
C LYS A 417 45.31 -10.70 9.06
N GLN A 418 44.88 -9.88 10.01
CA GLN A 418 43.47 -9.63 10.32
C GLN A 418 42.96 -8.43 9.52
N GLY A 419 41.71 -8.49 9.09
CA GLY A 419 41.02 -7.43 8.38
C GLY A 419 39.51 -7.56 8.51
N PHE A 420 38.79 -6.70 7.79
CA PHE A 420 37.33 -6.69 7.78
C PHE A 420 36.84 -6.76 6.35
N GLN A 421 35.73 -7.47 6.15
CA GLN A 421 35.00 -7.54 4.90
C GLN A 421 33.57 -7.07 5.13
N ILE A 422 32.93 -6.58 4.07
CA ILE A 422 31.51 -6.21 4.08
C ILE A 422 30.76 -7.26 3.30
N VAL A 423 29.62 -7.67 3.84
CA VAL A 423 28.77 -8.71 3.26
C VAL A 423 27.32 -8.28 3.40
N ASN A 424 26.55 -8.47 2.35
CA ASN A 424 25.11 -8.29 2.36
C ASN A 424 24.45 -9.61 2.78
N MET A 425 23.48 -9.52 3.68
CA MET A 425 22.68 -10.67 4.10
C MET A 425 21.20 -10.35 4.08
N ASP A 426 20.42 -11.38 3.75
CA ASP A 426 18.97 -11.39 3.88
C ASP A 426 18.59 -12.49 4.89
N VAL A 427 18.11 -12.05 6.05
CA VAL A 427 17.68 -12.93 7.15
C VAL A 427 16.22 -12.63 7.46
N ARG A 428 15.43 -13.69 7.49
CA ARG A 428 14.00 -13.67 7.78
C ARG A 428 13.70 -14.38 9.09
N PHE A 429 12.80 -13.79 9.85
CA PHE A 429 12.28 -14.32 11.11
C PHE A 429 10.82 -14.68 10.92
N VAL A 430 10.51 -15.96 11.10
CA VAL A 430 9.13 -16.45 11.17
C VAL A 430 8.76 -16.46 12.64
N TYR A 431 7.75 -15.68 13.02
CA TYR A 431 7.37 -15.49 14.41
C TYR A 431 5.85 -15.56 14.59
N ARG A 432 5.42 -15.73 15.84
CA ARG A 432 4.03 -15.55 16.25
C ARG A 432 3.99 -14.96 17.65
N ILE A 433 2.83 -14.45 18.06
CA ILE A 433 2.57 -14.22 19.48
C ILE A 433 2.35 -15.58 20.15
N GLY A 434 3.02 -15.83 21.27
CA GLY A 434 2.97 -17.12 21.96
C GLY A 434 1.54 -17.53 22.33
N LEU A 435 1.24 -18.83 22.30
CA LEU A 435 -0.11 -19.37 22.46
C LEU A 435 -0.69 -19.20 23.88
N GLY A 436 0.14 -18.96 24.89
CA GLY A 436 -0.30 -18.77 26.27
C GLY A 436 -0.92 -17.40 26.53
N ASP A 437 -1.81 -17.32 27.52
CA ASP A 437 -2.50 -16.08 27.89
C ASP A 437 -1.52 -14.98 28.35
N ARG A 438 -0.48 -15.36 29.10
CA ARG A 438 0.59 -14.44 29.52
C ARG A 438 1.28 -13.80 28.32
N ALA A 439 1.53 -14.57 27.26
CA ALA A 439 2.17 -14.08 26.05
C ALA A 439 1.30 -13.06 25.30
N ALA A 440 -0.03 -13.24 25.30
CA ALA A 440 -0.97 -12.27 24.72
C ALA A 440 -0.87 -10.90 25.41
N ILE A 441 -0.91 -10.93 26.74
CA ILE A 441 -0.83 -9.74 27.59
C ILE A 441 0.55 -9.10 27.44
N ALA A 442 1.60 -9.90 27.50
CA ALA A 442 2.98 -9.49 27.30
C ALA A 442 3.16 -8.70 25.99
N ALA A 443 2.76 -9.29 24.87
CA ALA A 443 2.90 -8.67 23.54
C ALA A 443 2.10 -7.38 23.38
N THR A 444 0.96 -7.26 24.06
CA THR A 444 0.07 -6.09 23.95
C THR A 444 0.51 -4.91 24.83
N TYR A 445 1.04 -5.18 26.03
CA TYR A 445 1.36 -4.13 27.01
C TYR A 445 2.85 -3.85 27.18
N HIS A 446 3.74 -4.79 26.86
CA HIS A 446 5.19 -4.61 26.99
C HIS A 446 5.85 -4.20 25.67
N SER A 447 5.13 -4.31 24.55
CA SER A 447 5.59 -3.85 23.23
C SER A 447 4.57 -2.91 22.60
N ALA A 448 5.03 -1.76 22.13
CA ALA A 448 4.21 -0.88 21.30
C ALA A 448 4.13 -1.37 19.84
N ASP A 449 5.19 -2.03 19.36
CA ASP A 449 5.32 -2.53 17.99
C ASP A 449 6.25 -3.76 17.99
N VAL A 450 5.63 -4.94 17.89
CA VAL A 450 6.31 -6.24 17.89
C VAL A 450 7.29 -6.38 16.71
N PRO A 451 6.92 -6.14 15.43
CA PRO A 451 7.85 -6.12 14.32
C PRO A 451 9.11 -5.27 14.56
N THR A 452 8.95 -4.04 15.05
CA THR A 452 10.09 -3.15 15.31
C THR A 452 10.98 -3.67 16.45
N LEU A 453 10.38 -4.25 17.49
CA LEU A 453 11.12 -4.88 18.59
C LEU A 453 11.96 -6.07 18.10
N ILE A 454 11.39 -6.99 17.32
CA ILE A 454 12.11 -8.14 16.76
C ILE A 454 13.24 -7.64 15.85
N ARG A 455 12.96 -6.70 14.95
CA ARG A 455 13.95 -6.14 14.01
C ARG A 455 15.15 -5.52 14.72
N SER A 456 14.92 -4.71 15.74
CA SER A 456 15.99 -4.04 16.49
C SER A 456 16.82 -5.04 17.30
N THR A 457 16.17 -6.01 17.94
CA THR A 457 16.81 -7.11 18.69
C THR A 457 17.65 -8.00 17.78
N ALA A 458 17.07 -8.47 16.67
CA ALA A 458 17.76 -9.24 15.65
C ALA A 458 18.96 -8.49 15.06
N SER A 459 18.81 -7.19 14.78
CA SER A 459 19.90 -6.38 14.23
C SER A 459 21.09 -6.31 15.18
N ARG A 460 20.84 -6.13 16.49
CA ARG A 460 21.89 -6.12 17.51
C ARG A 460 22.63 -7.46 17.56
N ILE A 461 21.89 -8.56 17.58
CA ILE A 461 22.44 -9.92 17.64
C ILE A 461 23.24 -10.24 16.37
N LEU A 462 22.69 -9.95 15.20
CA LEU A 462 23.37 -10.17 13.92
C LEU A 462 24.69 -9.40 13.85
N VAL A 463 24.72 -8.12 14.23
CA VAL A 463 25.98 -7.34 14.26
C VAL A 463 27.02 -8.00 15.16
N HIS A 464 26.62 -8.43 16.36
CA HIS A 464 27.53 -9.03 17.32
C HIS A 464 28.04 -10.41 16.86
N ASP A 465 27.14 -11.27 16.39
CA ASP A 465 27.50 -12.63 15.97
C ASP A 465 28.42 -12.61 14.74
N PHE A 466 28.09 -11.81 13.73
CA PHE A 466 28.87 -11.71 12.48
C PHE A 466 30.25 -11.05 12.67
N ALA A 467 30.42 -10.17 13.67
CA ALA A 467 31.71 -9.59 13.98
C ALA A 467 32.77 -10.64 14.38
N SER A 468 32.33 -11.81 14.86
CA SER A 468 33.22 -12.90 15.31
C SER A 468 33.47 -13.99 14.26
N ARG A 469 32.77 -13.95 13.11
CA ARG A 469 32.82 -14.99 12.08
C ARG A 469 33.62 -14.54 10.87
N THR A 470 33.99 -15.50 10.01
CA THR A 470 34.62 -15.24 8.70
C THR A 470 33.66 -15.56 7.56
N LEU A 471 33.90 -14.98 6.38
CA LEU A 471 33.06 -15.16 5.20
C LEU A 471 32.88 -16.63 4.82
N ASP A 472 33.96 -17.42 4.79
CA ASP A 472 33.90 -18.85 4.47
C ASP A 472 33.06 -19.63 5.50
N GLY A 473 33.11 -19.22 6.77
CA GLY A 473 32.33 -19.82 7.85
C GLY A 473 30.83 -19.57 7.73
N VAL A 474 30.42 -18.44 7.15
CA VAL A 474 28.99 -18.10 6.95
C VAL A 474 28.45 -18.51 5.57
N LEU A 475 29.31 -18.64 4.55
CA LEU A 475 28.89 -19.11 3.21
C LEU A 475 28.85 -20.64 3.10
N GLY A 476 29.57 -21.37 3.96
CA GLY A 476 29.71 -22.83 3.90
C GLY A 476 28.52 -23.64 4.43
N GLU A 477 28.81 -24.88 4.84
CA GLU A 477 27.84 -25.89 5.30
C GLU A 477 27.09 -25.52 6.59
N GLN A 478 27.55 -24.51 7.33
CA GLN A 478 27.03 -24.16 8.67
C GLN A 478 25.89 -23.14 8.67
N ARG A 479 25.26 -22.83 7.52
CA ARG A 479 24.17 -21.82 7.45
C ARG A 479 22.95 -22.16 8.30
N SER A 480 22.58 -23.44 8.39
CA SER A 480 21.48 -23.87 9.25
C SER A 480 21.81 -23.68 10.73
N ALA A 481 23.02 -24.09 11.15
CA ALA A 481 23.50 -23.90 12.51
C ALA A 481 23.57 -22.41 12.89
N LEU A 482 24.03 -21.56 11.97
CA LEU A 482 24.04 -20.11 12.13
C LEU A 482 22.62 -19.55 12.34
N ALA A 483 21.66 -19.99 11.52
CA ALA A 483 20.27 -19.57 11.65
C ALA A 483 19.68 -19.98 13.00
N ASP A 484 19.95 -21.20 13.47
CA ASP A 484 19.50 -21.72 14.77
C ASP A 484 20.16 -20.98 15.96
N ASP A 485 21.44 -20.63 15.85
CA ASP A 485 22.15 -19.83 16.85
C ASP A 485 21.54 -18.43 16.97
N ILE A 486 21.32 -17.75 15.83
CA ILE A 486 20.70 -16.43 15.78
C ILE A 486 19.28 -16.49 16.34
N GLY A 487 18.47 -17.46 15.90
CA GLY A 487 17.09 -17.62 16.37
C GLY A 487 17.02 -17.82 17.89
N ARG A 488 17.88 -18.66 18.46
CA ARG A 488 17.96 -18.86 19.92
C ARG A 488 18.39 -17.60 20.66
N ALA A 489 19.38 -16.87 20.15
CA ALA A 489 19.82 -15.61 20.76
C ALA A 489 18.71 -14.56 20.72
N VAL A 490 17.98 -14.44 19.60
CA VAL A 490 16.85 -13.51 19.46
C VAL A 490 15.73 -13.88 20.40
N GLN A 491 15.36 -15.16 20.49
CA GLN A 491 14.36 -15.63 21.44
C GLN A 491 14.76 -15.32 22.89
N ALA A 492 16.02 -15.58 23.27
CA ALA A 492 16.50 -15.31 24.63
C ALA A 492 16.39 -13.81 25.02
N ASP A 493 16.74 -12.91 24.10
CA ASP A 493 16.58 -11.47 24.32
C ASP A 493 15.09 -11.05 24.38
N LEU A 494 14.23 -11.64 23.53
CA LEU A 494 12.78 -11.39 23.54
C LEU A 494 12.10 -11.92 24.81
N ASP A 495 12.58 -13.05 25.36
CA ASP A 495 12.13 -13.62 26.62
C ASP A 495 12.57 -12.76 27.81
N ALA A 496 13.80 -12.24 27.78
CA ALA A 496 14.31 -11.33 28.80
C ALA A 496 13.52 -10.02 28.88
N LEU A 497 12.90 -9.60 27.76
CA LEU A 497 12.03 -8.44 27.68
C LEU A 497 10.56 -8.75 28.02
N ASP A 498 10.22 -9.99 28.36
CA ASP A 498 8.83 -10.49 28.54
C ASP A 498 7.93 -10.03 27.37
N SER A 499 8.42 -10.20 26.13
CA SER A 499 7.73 -9.69 24.94
C SER A 499 6.50 -10.51 24.54
N GLY A 500 6.39 -11.75 25.01
CA GLY A 500 5.32 -12.68 24.62
C GLY A 500 5.41 -13.18 23.17
N VAL A 501 6.54 -12.96 22.50
CA VAL A 501 6.79 -13.37 21.11
C VAL A 501 7.55 -14.69 21.06
N GLU A 502 7.18 -15.55 20.13
CA GLU A 502 7.84 -16.82 19.85
C GLU A 502 8.39 -16.82 18.42
N ILE A 503 9.71 -16.99 18.30
CA ILE A 503 10.42 -17.21 17.04
C ILE A 503 10.27 -18.69 16.67
N LEU A 504 9.57 -18.96 15.56
CA LEU A 504 9.33 -20.30 15.06
C LEU A 504 10.48 -20.79 14.19
N ALA A 505 11.02 -19.90 13.36
CA ALA A 505 12.17 -20.20 12.52
C ALA A 505 12.95 -18.93 12.20
N THR A 506 14.26 -19.10 12.04
CA THR A 506 15.13 -18.10 11.43
C THR A 506 15.66 -18.69 10.14
N VAL A 507 15.56 -17.93 9.04
CA VAL A 507 15.95 -18.36 7.72
C VAL A 507 16.97 -17.37 7.17
N VAL A 508 18.17 -17.86 6.89
CA VAL A 508 19.20 -17.11 6.17
C VAL A 508 19.00 -17.37 4.68
N GLU A 509 18.37 -16.44 3.98
CA GLU A 509 18.04 -16.62 2.56
C GLU A 509 19.28 -16.42 1.68
N ALA A 510 20.07 -15.39 1.97
CA ALA A 510 21.24 -15.06 1.18
C ALA A 510 22.33 -14.43 2.05
N ILE A 511 23.58 -14.78 1.74
CA ILE A 511 24.78 -14.10 2.21
C ILE A 511 25.66 -13.96 0.99
N HIS A 512 26.03 -12.73 0.62
CA HIS A 512 26.90 -12.49 -0.53
C HIS A 512 27.70 -11.18 -0.36
N PRO A 513 28.86 -11.06 -1.03
CA PRO A 513 29.55 -9.78 -1.13
C PRO A 513 28.65 -8.70 -1.76
N PRO A 514 28.88 -7.41 -1.47
CA PRO A 514 28.20 -6.32 -2.15
C PRO A 514 28.34 -6.44 -3.67
N ALA A 515 27.31 -6.02 -4.42
CA ALA A 515 27.26 -6.14 -5.87
C ALA A 515 28.53 -5.62 -6.59
N GLY A 516 29.09 -4.50 -6.11
CA GLY A 516 30.34 -3.93 -6.65
C GLY A 516 31.59 -4.81 -6.48
N ALA A 517 31.57 -5.77 -5.56
CA ALA A 517 32.68 -6.69 -5.27
C ALA A 517 32.45 -8.13 -5.78
N ALA A 518 31.23 -8.47 -6.24
CA ALA A 518 30.85 -9.84 -6.61
C ALA A 518 31.77 -10.42 -7.71
N ASN A 519 32.05 -9.66 -8.77
CA ASN A 519 32.93 -10.09 -9.86
C ASN A 519 34.38 -10.35 -9.40
N ALA A 520 34.89 -9.52 -8.49
CA ALA A 520 36.23 -9.72 -7.92
C ALA A 520 36.30 -11.01 -7.09
N TYR A 521 35.26 -11.28 -6.28
CA TYR A 521 35.13 -12.52 -5.51
C TYR A 521 35.06 -13.75 -6.41
N HIS A 522 34.21 -13.74 -7.44
CA HIS A 522 34.15 -14.80 -8.43
C HIS A 522 35.52 -15.04 -9.11
N GLY A 523 36.26 -13.97 -9.39
CA GLY A 523 37.61 -14.05 -9.93
C GLY A 523 38.60 -14.78 -9.01
N VAL A 524 38.59 -14.46 -7.71
CA VAL A 524 39.45 -15.14 -6.71
C VAL A 524 39.08 -16.63 -6.59
N GLN A 525 37.79 -16.96 -6.50
CA GLN A 525 37.32 -18.34 -6.45
C GLN A 525 37.71 -19.12 -7.71
N ALA A 526 37.50 -18.53 -8.88
CA ALA A 526 37.87 -19.14 -10.16
C ALA A 526 39.39 -19.39 -10.26
N ALA A 527 40.21 -18.45 -9.78
CA ALA A 527 41.66 -18.60 -9.72
C ALA A 527 42.07 -19.73 -8.76
N GLN A 528 41.45 -19.83 -7.59
CA GLN A 528 41.73 -20.89 -6.62
C GLN A 528 41.34 -22.28 -7.15
N ILE A 529 40.16 -22.41 -7.77
CA ILE A 529 39.72 -23.65 -8.42
C ILE A 529 40.68 -24.02 -9.55
N SER A 530 41.07 -23.05 -10.38
CA SER A 530 42.03 -23.28 -11.47
C SER A 530 43.39 -23.74 -10.95
N ALA A 531 43.89 -23.14 -9.88
CA ALA A 531 45.13 -23.55 -9.25
C ALA A 531 45.05 -24.97 -8.68
N GLN A 532 43.96 -25.32 -7.99
CA GLN A 532 43.75 -26.69 -7.48
C GLN A 532 43.64 -27.70 -8.61
N ALA A 533 42.94 -27.37 -9.69
CA ALA A 533 42.83 -28.22 -10.88
C ALA A 533 44.19 -28.45 -11.55
N LEU A 534 45.02 -27.41 -11.68
CA LEU A 534 46.38 -27.53 -12.20
C LEU A 534 47.25 -28.42 -11.31
N ILE A 535 47.22 -28.21 -9.98
CA ILE A 535 47.97 -29.05 -9.04
C ILE A 535 47.52 -30.52 -9.13
N ALA A 536 46.20 -30.77 -9.19
CA ALA A 536 45.67 -32.12 -9.32
C ALA A 536 46.09 -32.78 -10.64
N ARG A 537 46.05 -32.03 -11.75
CA ARG A 537 46.53 -32.48 -13.07
C ARG A 537 47.99 -32.86 -13.05
N GLU A 538 48.86 -32.00 -12.52
CA GLU A 538 50.30 -32.26 -12.45
C GLU A 538 50.64 -33.42 -11.51
N ARG A 539 49.90 -33.58 -10.39
CA ARG A 539 50.01 -34.78 -9.54
C ARG A 539 49.61 -36.06 -10.27
N GLY A 540 48.57 -35.99 -11.11
CA GLY A 540 48.16 -37.08 -11.99
C GLY A 540 49.26 -37.47 -12.98
N ALA A 541 49.81 -36.49 -13.70
CA ALA A 541 50.90 -36.70 -14.66
C ALA A 541 52.16 -37.27 -14.00
N ALA A 542 52.55 -36.77 -12.83
CA ALA A 542 53.68 -37.31 -12.06
C ALA A 542 53.46 -38.77 -11.64
N SER A 543 52.24 -39.11 -11.23
CA SER A 543 51.88 -40.49 -10.84
C SER A 543 51.89 -41.42 -12.05
N GLU A 544 51.36 -40.99 -13.19
CA GLU A 544 51.40 -41.72 -14.47
C GLU A 544 52.84 -42.00 -14.90
N GLN A 545 53.69 -40.98 -14.93
CA GLN A 545 55.10 -41.12 -15.31
C GLN A 545 55.85 -42.10 -14.38
N THR A 546 55.58 -42.04 -13.08
CA THR A 546 56.16 -42.97 -12.10
C THR A 546 55.72 -44.41 -12.36
N ASN A 547 54.43 -44.63 -12.64
CA ASN A 547 53.90 -45.96 -12.93
C ASN A 547 54.47 -46.52 -14.26
N VAL A 548 54.62 -45.68 -15.29
CA VAL A 548 55.26 -46.08 -16.55
C VAL A 548 56.71 -46.48 -16.34
N ALA A 549 57.48 -45.71 -15.56
CA ALA A 549 58.86 -46.04 -15.24
C ALA A 549 58.98 -47.36 -14.45
N GLN A 550 58.09 -47.60 -13.48
CA GLN A 550 58.02 -48.86 -12.72
C GLN A 550 57.65 -50.05 -13.62
N LEU A 551 56.71 -49.87 -14.54
CA LEU A 551 56.34 -50.88 -15.52
C LEU A 551 57.53 -51.24 -16.42
N GLN A 552 58.23 -50.23 -16.98
CA GLN A 552 59.40 -50.45 -17.83
C GLN A 552 60.53 -51.16 -17.08
N ALA A 553 60.80 -50.77 -15.83
CA ALA A 553 61.80 -51.45 -15.00
C ALA A 553 61.43 -52.92 -14.73
N SER A 554 60.16 -53.19 -14.44
CA SER A 554 59.66 -54.55 -14.22
C SER A 554 59.78 -55.40 -15.48
N VAL A 555 59.35 -54.88 -16.63
CA VAL A 555 59.49 -55.56 -17.93
C VAL A 555 60.95 -55.86 -18.27
N ALA A 556 61.87 -54.91 -18.04
CA ALA A 556 63.29 -55.11 -18.29
C ALA A 556 63.90 -56.19 -17.37
N LEU A 557 63.53 -56.19 -16.09
CA LEU A 557 63.95 -57.23 -15.14
C LEU A 557 63.40 -58.60 -15.52
N ASP A 558 62.11 -58.68 -15.85
CA ASP A 558 61.46 -59.93 -16.25
C ASP A 558 62.09 -60.50 -17.53
N GLN A 559 62.38 -59.65 -18.52
CA GLN A 559 63.10 -60.04 -19.75
C GLN A 559 64.51 -60.55 -19.44
N ALA A 560 65.25 -59.87 -18.56
CA ALA A 560 66.59 -60.31 -18.16
C ALA A 560 66.55 -61.66 -17.43
N HIS A 561 65.57 -61.86 -16.54
CA HIS A 561 65.35 -63.13 -15.86
C HIS A 561 64.97 -64.25 -16.84
N ALA A 562 64.07 -63.97 -17.79
CA ALA A 562 63.69 -64.93 -18.83
C ALA A 562 64.90 -65.35 -19.68
N LEU A 563 65.67 -64.38 -20.17
CA LEU A 563 66.88 -64.66 -20.96
C LEU A 563 67.93 -65.44 -20.16
N ALA A 564 68.16 -65.06 -18.90
CA ALA A 564 69.10 -65.79 -18.04
C ALA A 564 68.66 -67.24 -17.80
N ARG A 565 67.35 -67.48 -17.66
CA ARG A 565 66.80 -68.84 -17.54
C ARG A 565 66.94 -69.63 -18.83
N GLU A 566 66.66 -69.02 -19.98
CA GLU A 566 66.81 -69.63 -21.30
C GLU A 566 68.28 -70.01 -21.58
N VAL A 567 69.23 -69.10 -21.34
CA VAL A 567 70.66 -69.35 -21.52
C VAL A 567 71.13 -70.48 -20.61
N ASN A 568 70.77 -70.47 -19.32
CA ASN A 568 71.14 -71.52 -18.39
C ASN A 568 70.54 -72.89 -18.77
N ALA A 569 69.26 -72.93 -19.16
CA ALA A 569 68.62 -74.15 -19.61
C ALA A 569 69.25 -74.71 -20.89
N THR A 570 69.59 -73.83 -21.83
CA THR A 570 70.28 -74.21 -23.07
C THR A 570 71.69 -74.76 -22.78
N ALA A 571 72.44 -74.09 -21.89
CA ALA A 571 73.76 -74.55 -21.46
C ALA A 571 73.70 -75.91 -20.75
N GLN A 572 72.73 -76.12 -19.85
CA GLN A 572 72.50 -77.41 -19.18
C GLN A 572 72.14 -78.51 -20.20
N THR A 573 71.30 -78.20 -21.18
CA THR A 573 70.95 -79.14 -22.25
C THR A 573 72.17 -79.51 -23.08
N ALA A 574 73.01 -78.53 -23.43
CA ALA A 574 74.25 -78.75 -24.17
C ALA A 574 75.26 -79.59 -23.37
N ASP A 575 75.42 -79.34 -22.08
CA ASP A 575 76.28 -80.11 -21.18
C ASP A 575 75.81 -81.57 -21.05
N LEU A 576 74.50 -81.78 -20.79
CA LEU A 576 73.91 -83.12 -20.75
C LEU A 576 74.08 -83.87 -22.06
N ARG A 577 73.87 -83.18 -23.20
CA ARG A 577 74.05 -83.75 -24.53
C ARG A 577 75.51 -84.11 -24.77
N PHE A 578 76.45 -83.21 -24.49
CA PHE A 578 77.87 -83.47 -24.64
C PHE A 578 78.32 -84.65 -23.76
N GLY A 579 77.87 -84.72 -22.51
CA GLY A 579 78.16 -85.84 -21.61
C GLY A 579 77.58 -87.17 -22.11
N ALA A 580 76.39 -87.16 -22.72
CA ALA A 580 75.82 -88.35 -23.36
C ALA A 580 76.62 -88.77 -24.61
N GLU A 581 76.98 -87.82 -25.46
CA GLU A 581 77.82 -88.05 -26.66
C GLU A 581 79.21 -88.58 -26.27
N GLN A 582 79.84 -88.02 -25.23
CA GLN A 582 81.13 -88.49 -24.70
C GLN A 582 81.05 -89.95 -24.21
N LYS A 583 79.99 -90.30 -23.46
CA LYS A 583 79.75 -91.68 -23.00
C LYS A 583 79.52 -92.63 -24.18
N ALA A 584 78.73 -92.22 -25.18
CA ALA A 584 78.50 -92.99 -26.40
C ALA A 584 79.80 -93.23 -27.17
N TYR A 585 80.62 -92.19 -27.35
CA TYR A 585 81.93 -92.29 -27.98
C TYR A 585 82.88 -93.22 -27.22
N ALA A 586 82.93 -93.13 -25.89
CA ALA A 586 83.76 -94.02 -25.07
C ALA A 586 83.37 -95.50 -25.24
N SER A 587 82.09 -95.80 -25.48
CA SER A 587 81.60 -97.17 -25.68
C SER A 587 81.78 -97.73 -27.09
N ALA A 588 81.65 -96.90 -28.14
CA ALA A 588 81.56 -97.33 -29.54
C ALA A 588 82.66 -96.75 -30.47
N GLY A 589 83.46 -95.79 -29.99
CA GLY A 589 84.61 -95.22 -30.69
C GLY A 589 84.30 -94.73 -32.11
N HIS A 590 84.98 -95.34 -33.09
CA HIS A 590 84.85 -94.97 -34.51
C HIS A 590 83.45 -95.22 -35.09
N ALA A 591 82.69 -96.19 -34.55
CA ALA A 591 81.34 -96.48 -35.03
C ALA A 591 80.38 -95.32 -34.73
N PHE A 592 80.49 -94.70 -33.55
CA PHE A 592 79.70 -93.53 -33.18
C PHE A 592 80.01 -92.30 -34.06
N LEU A 593 81.30 -92.04 -34.34
CA LEU A 593 81.69 -90.92 -35.22
C LEU A 593 81.16 -91.12 -36.65
N LEU A 594 81.19 -92.35 -37.16
CA LEU A 594 80.64 -92.66 -38.46
C LEU A 594 79.12 -92.46 -38.49
N GLU A 595 78.40 -92.97 -37.48
CA GLU A 595 76.95 -92.76 -37.36
C GLU A 595 76.59 -91.28 -37.26
N GLN A 596 77.29 -90.52 -36.42
CA GLN A 596 77.06 -89.08 -36.27
C GLN A 596 77.35 -88.33 -37.57
N TYR A 597 78.45 -88.66 -38.26
CA TYR A 597 78.77 -88.10 -39.58
C TYR A 597 77.66 -88.43 -40.58
N LEU A 598 77.22 -89.68 -40.67
CA LEU A 598 76.17 -90.10 -41.59
C LEU A 598 74.81 -89.50 -41.23
N SER A 599 74.52 -89.30 -39.94
CA SER A 599 73.30 -88.63 -39.46
C SER A 599 73.29 -87.15 -39.82
N GLN A 600 74.40 -86.44 -39.59
CA GLN A 600 74.55 -85.03 -40.01
C GLN A 600 74.56 -84.90 -41.53
N LEU A 601 75.22 -85.82 -42.23
CA LEU A 601 75.19 -85.90 -43.69
C LEU A 601 73.76 -86.15 -44.17
N SER A 602 73.00 -87.03 -43.52
CA SER A 602 71.60 -87.30 -43.86
C SER A 602 70.72 -86.07 -43.67
N LEU A 603 70.85 -85.37 -42.54
CA LEU A 603 70.14 -84.11 -42.28
C LEU A 603 70.49 -83.03 -43.30
N GLY A 604 71.77 -82.89 -43.64
CA GLY A 604 72.24 -81.92 -44.64
C GLY A 604 71.84 -82.28 -46.07
N LEU A 605 71.92 -83.56 -46.44
CA LEU A 605 71.56 -84.07 -47.77
C LEU A 605 70.06 -84.01 -48.04
N ASN A 606 69.21 -84.03 -47.00
CA ASN A 606 67.75 -83.98 -47.15
C ASN A 606 67.26 -82.76 -47.94
N ASN A 607 68.02 -81.65 -47.93
CA ASN A 607 67.73 -80.43 -48.70
C ASN A 607 68.82 -80.09 -49.74
N ALA A 608 69.77 -80.99 -50.02
CA ALA A 608 70.88 -80.72 -50.96
C ALA A 608 70.52 -81.12 -52.41
N LYS A 609 70.93 -80.30 -53.38
CA LYS A 609 70.84 -80.61 -54.81
C LYS A 609 72.08 -81.41 -55.22
N LEU A 610 71.90 -82.63 -55.72
CA LEU A 610 72.99 -83.57 -56.00
C LEU A 610 73.13 -83.85 -57.51
N LEU A 611 74.37 -83.80 -58.02
CA LEU A 611 74.70 -84.27 -59.36
C LEU A 611 75.40 -85.64 -59.23
N ILE A 612 74.78 -86.69 -59.78
CA ILE A 612 75.32 -88.04 -59.76
C ILE A 612 75.90 -88.32 -61.14
N LEU A 613 77.22 -88.48 -61.22
CA LEU A 613 77.91 -88.88 -62.45
C LEU A 613 78.02 -90.41 -62.48
N ASP A 614 77.23 -91.02 -63.36
CA ASP A 614 77.21 -92.47 -63.58
C ASP A 614 78.52 -92.96 -64.23
N HIS A 615 79.01 -94.13 -63.81
CA HIS A 615 80.23 -94.77 -64.30
C HIS A 615 80.21 -95.05 -65.82
N ARG A 616 79.05 -95.00 -66.46
CA ARG A 616 78.90 -95.22 -67.91
C ARG A 616 79.37 -94.05 -68.77
N LEU A 617 79.55 -92.87 -68.20
CA LEU A 617 79.81 -91.62 -68.95
C LEU A 617 81.30 -91.22 -68.98
N GLY A 618 82.18 -91.83 -68.18
CA GLY A 618 83.62 -91.57 -68.17
C GLY A 618 84.41 -92.84 -67.83
N GLY A 619 85.22 -93.31 -68.76
CA GLY A 619 85.91 -94.62 -68.70
C GLY A 619 86.58 -94.94 -67.35
N SER A 620 86.40 -96.18 -66.91
CA SER A 620 87.03 -96.85 -65.74
C SER A 620 87.13 -96.03 -64.44
N SER A 621 86.17 -95.15 -64.18
CA SER A 621 86.10 -94.36 -62.94
C SER A 621 84.83 -94.72 -62.14
N ALA A 622 84.91 -94.75 -60.81
CA ALA A 622 83.76 -95.07 -59.96
C ALA A 622 82.67 -93.98 -60.02
N PRO A 623 81.38 -94.31 -59.76
CA PRO A 623 80.31 -93.32 -59.70
C PRO A 623 80.66 -92.22 -58.71
N THR A 624 80.65 -90.97 -59.16
CA THR A 624 81.08 -89.84 -58.34
C THR A 624 79.87 -88.97 -57.99
N LEU A 625 79.66 -88.77 -56.69
CA LEU A 625 78.70 -87.79 -56.18
C LEU A 625 79.40 -86.43 -56.17
N ASP A 626 79.05 -85.56 -57.12
CA ASP A 626 79.62 -84.21 -57.16
C ASP A 626 78.75 -83.28 -56.31
N LEU A 627 79.31 -82.84 -55.19
CA LEU A 627 78.67 -81.92 -54.23
C LEU A 627 78.91 -80.44 -54.57
N ARG A 628 79.60 -80.15 -55.69
CA ARG A 628 79.80 -78.76 -56.14
C ARG A 628 78.50 -78.19 -56.70
N SER A 629 78.31 -76.88 -56.54
CA SER A 629 77.19 -76.16 -57.14
C SER A 629 77.30 -76.21 -58.67
N PHE A 630 76.40 -76.95 -59.32
CA PHE A 630 76.33 -77.05 -60.77
C PHE A 630 75.10 -76.32 -61.31
N THR A 631 75.28 -75.59 -62.40
CA THR A 631 74.20 -74.98 -63.19
C THR A 631 73.70 -75.98 -64.23
N LEU A 632 72.44 -76.43 -64.10
CA LEU A 632 71.80 -77.31 -65.08
C LEU A 632 71.89 -76.73 -66.51
N PRO A 633 72.09 -77.54 -67.57
CA PRO A 633 72.05 -77.07 -68.94
C PRO A 633 70.72 -76.38 -69.22
N ALA A 634 70.74 -75.19 -69.82
CA ALA A 634 69.52 -74.44 -70.13
C ALA A 634 68.72 -75.18 -71.22
N ASP A 635 67.49 -75.57 -70.88
CA ASP A 635 66.52 -76.19 -71.79
C ASP A 635 65.99 -75.12 -72.79
N PRO A 636 66.07 -75.31 -74.12
CA PRO A 636 65.61 -74.32 -75.09
C PRO A 636 64.08 -74.17 -75.17
N VAL A 637 63.29 -74.96 -74.42
CA VAL A 637 61.82 -74.92 -74.47
C VAL A 637 61.19 -74.91 -73.08
N ALA A 638 61.42 -73.86 -72.28
CA ALA A 638 60.47 -73.45 -71.24
C ALA A 638 60.75 -72.02 -70.75
N PRO A 639 59.70 -71.23 -70.45
CA PRO A 639 59.78 -69.79 -70.34
C PRO A 639 60.45 -69.33 -69.03
N ARG A 640 61.21 -68.24 -69.12
CA ARG A 640 61.53 -67.41 -67.96
C ARG A 640 60.21 -66.97 -67.30
N LYS A 641 59.89 -67.51 -66.13
CA LYS A 641 59.01 -66.83 -65.18
C LYS A 641 59.80 -66.39 -63.96
N ALA A 642 60.17 -65.11 -64.09
CA ALA A 642 60.32 -64.06 -63.10
C ALA A 642 60.02 -64.40 -61.64
N ALA A 643 60.96 -63.96 -60.82
CA ALA A 643 60.81 -63.55 -59.43
C ALA A 643 59.51 -62.78 -59.15
N GLN A 644 58.93 -63.07 -58.00
CA GLN A 644 58.52 -62.07 -57.02
C GLN A 644 59.01 -62.53 -55.66
#